data_AF-A0A945FGJ4-F1
#
_entry.id   AF-A0A945FGJ4-F1
#
_cell.length_a   1.000
_cell.length_b   1.000
_cell.length_c   1.000
_cell.angle_alpha   90.00
_cell.angle_beta   90.00
_cell.angle_gamma   90.00
#
_symmetry.space_group_name_H-M   'P 1'
#
loop_
_entity.id
_entity.type
_entity.pdbx_description
1 polymer ?
#
loop_
_entity_poly.entity_id
_entity_poly.type
_entity_poly.pdbx_seq_one_letter_code
_entity_poly.pdbx_strand_id
1 'polypeptide(L)'
;LTGGALGPVGQLLQDGHIDKAKILLKHLSEIFLNRTYVEIQRHGSDGEKYTLEEQKTEKYFLEMAYSMELPLVATNDVYFPNREMYAAHDALLCISEGSYVDQQDGRRRLTPEHYFKSSGEMIELFKDLPEAIDNTIEIAKRCAFKVYKRDPILPKFAEDEVQELRRQANQGLKKRLEVIPHATTVDVYQDRLNFELDIIEGMGFPGYFLIVADFIRWSKSNDIPVGPGRGSGAGSLVAYALTITDLDPLRYSLLFERFLNPERVSMPDFDIDFCMDRREEVIRYVQGKYGRDRVGQIITFGGLLSKAAIRDVGRVLQMPYGQVDRLSKLIPVEGVKPVSIEKALAEEPQLREMAKSEEVVDRMLKYAQQVEGLLRNASTHAAGVVIADRPIDELVPLYQDPRSDMPATQFNMKWVEQAGLVKFDFLGLKTLTVVKGAVDLIRKRGINVNIDTIDLEDKATFDLYASAKTVAVFQVESSGMMDALRRMKPNCIEDIVALVALYRPGPMENIPQYCDVKNGRADRELMHPSIDHLLEETQGIIVYQEQVMQIAQEMAGYSLGGADLLRRAMGKKIQAEMDKERPKFLEGAFNNGVEPKKAEEVWDLLDKFANYGFNKSHAAAYAVVSYQTAWLKANYPVEFMASVMNCDLHLTDKLHVYFDEVKRLGIEIIPPCINRSEALFSVNDGMIAYALGGLKNVGSEAMRLFTDARINGGLFLDLIDVARRVDLRRVGKRPLEMLIRSGAFDQLDSNRKKVFESLDALVGYSSA
;
A
#
# COMPACT_ATOMS: atom_id res chain seq x y z
N LEU A 1 14.22 31.77 17.45
CA LEU A 1 14.88 32.67 16.49
C LEU A 1 13.81 33.57 15.89
N THR A 2 14.11 34.83 15.54
CA THR A 2 13.10 35.77 15.03
C THR A 2 12.67 35.54 13.59
N GLY A 3 13.35 34.65 12.84
CA GLY A 3 13.01 34.29 11.45
C GLY A 3 13.67 35.16 10.38
N GLY A 4 14.69 35.94 10.73
CA GLY A 4 15.42 36.81 9.78
C GLY A 4 14.54 37.84 9.08
N ALA A 5 14.93 38.22 7.86
CA ALA A 5 14.21 39.22 7.07
C ALA A 5 12.77 38.80 6.73
N LEU A 6 12.53 37.50 6.52
CA LEU A 6 11.21 36.96 6.15
C LEU A 6 10.31 36.61 7.35
N GLY A 7 10.84 36.69 8.58
CA GLY A 7 10.08 36.45 9.81
C GLY A 7 9.09 37.59 10.13
N PRO A 8 8.20 37.41 11.12
CA PRO A 8 7.15 38.39 11.43
C PRO A 8 7.65 39.81 11.74
N VAL A 9 8.80 39.92 12.44
CA VAL A 9 9.43 41.21 12.73
C VAL A 9 10.06 41.80 11.46
N GLY A 10 10.71 40.96 10.65
CA GLY A 10 11.35 41.37 9.40
C GLY A 10 10.34 41.90 8.37
N GLN A 11 9.19 41.23 8.20
CA GLN A 11 8.12 41.68 7.30
C GLN A 11 7.60 43.07 7.68
N LEU A 12 7.38 43.34 8.97
CA LEU A 12 6.97 44.67 9.43
C LEU A 12 8.03 45.75 9.12
N LEU A 13 9.32 45.42 9.22
CA LEU A 13 10.40 46.34 8.87
C LEU A 13 10.46 46.59 7.36
N GLN A 14 10.27 45.55 6.53
CA GLN A 14 10.22 45.69 5.08
C GLN A 14 9.08 46.60 4.62
N ASP A 15 7.93 46.56 5.32
CA ASP A 15 6.77 47.42 5.09
C ASP A 15 6.91 48.84 5.71
N GLY A 16 8.02 49.12 6.39
CA GLY A 16 8.29 50.42 7.03
C GLY A 16 7.60 50.63 8.38
N HIS A 17 6.99 49.59 8.97
CA HIS A 17 6.28 49.64 10.25
C HIS A 17 7.22 49.39 11.46
N ILE A 18 8.24 50.25 11.62
CA ILE A 18 9.31 50.07 12.63
C ILE A 18 8.77 49.99 14.07
N ASP A 19 7.83 50.86 14.45
CA ASP A 19 7.29 50.86 15.82
C ASP A 19 6.52 49.58 16.14
N LYS A 20 5.77 49.04 15.16
CA LYS A 20 5.08 47.75 15.31
C LYS A 20 6.08 46.60 15.45
N ALA A 21 7.17 46.64 14.67
CA ALA A 21 8.24 45.64 14.76
C ALA A 21 8.89 45.64 16.15
N LYS A 22 9.17 46.82 16.73
CA LYS A 22 9.69 46.97 18.10
C LYS A 22 8.74 46.40 19.15
N ILE A 23 7.44 46.72 19.05
CA ILE A 23 6.42 46.20 19.98
C ILE A 23 6.36 44.67 19.89
N LEU A 24 6.36 44.11 18.67
CA LEU A 24 6.31 42.66 18.47
C LEU A 24 7.57 41.98 19.01
N LEU A 25 8.76 42.52 18.75
CA LEU A 25 10.01 41.94 19.24
C LEU A 25 10.08 41.97 20.77
N LYS A 26 9.66 43.08 21.39
CA LYS A 26 9.55 43.17 22.85
C LYS A 26 8.55 42.15 23.41
N HIS A 27 7.41 41.99 22.74
CA HIS A 27 6.43 40.99 23.16
C HIS A 27 6.98 39.56 23.06
N LEU A 28 7.71 39.23 21.98
CA LEU A 28 8.37 37.94 21.83
C LEU A 28 9.42 37.71 22.93
N SER A 29 10.20 38.73 23.30
CA SER A 29 11.20 38.62 24.36
C SER A 29 10.59 38.41 25.74
N GLU A 30 9.43 39.02 26.02
CA GLU A 30 8.64 38.80 27.23
C GLU A 30 8.07 37.37 27.30
N ILE A 31 7.64 36.79 26.17
CA ILE A 31 7.13 35.40 26.11
C ILE A 31 8.28 34.39 26.26
N PHE A 32 9.35 34.57 25.49
CA PHE A 32 10.48 33.64 25.39
C PHE A 32 11.71 34.19 26.13
N LEU A 33 11.52 34.48 27.42
CA LEU A 33 12.55 34.97 28.35
C LEU A 33 13.89 34.23 28.16
N ASN A 34 14.97 34.98 27.90
CA ASN A 34 16.33 34.48 27.66
C ASN A 34 16.47 33.43 26.54
N ARG A 35 15.44 33.26 25.71
CA ARG A 35 15.33 32.31 24.59
C ARG A 35 14.96 32.99 23.27
N THR A 36 14.93 34.33 23.26
CA THR A 36 14.74 35.14 22.06
C THR A 36 16.09 35.57 21.54
N TYR A 37 16.41 35.16 20.31
CA TYR A 37 17.60 35.56 19.59
C TYR A 37 17.17 36.24 18.29
N VAL A 38 17.69 37.44 18.06
CA VAL A 38 17.47 38.20 16.83
C VAL A 38 18.34 37.57 15.74
N GLU A 39 17.68 36.92 14.81
CA GLU A 39 18.30 36.18 13.73
C GLU A 39 18.70 37.10 12.57
N ILE A 40 19.95 37.00 12.13
CA ILE A 40 20.50 37.73 10.99
C ILE A 40 21.00 36.72 9.95
N GLN A 41 20.71 37.00 8.69
CA GLN A 41 20.99 36.18 7.53
C GLN A 41 21.56 37.05 6.42
N ARG A 42 22.49 36.51 5.62
CA ARG A 42 23.18 37.26 4.55
C ARG A 42 23.34 36.38 3.31
N HIS A 43 22.49 36.62 2.31
CA HIS A 43 22.40 35.79 1.11
C HIS A 43 22.59 36.59 -0.19
N GLY A 44 23.35 37.69 -0.15
CA GLY A 44 23.64 38.50 -1.34
C GLY A 44 24.33 37.70 -2.45
N SER A 45 23.90 37.92 -3.69
CA SER A 45 24.49 37.34 -4.90
C SER A 45 25.13 38.42 -5.77
N ASP A 46 25.88 38.01 -6.80
CA ASP A 46 26.40 38.92 -7.83
C ASP A 46 27.30 40.07 -7.30
N GLY A 47 28.00 39.81 -6.19
CA GLY A 47 28.91 40.77 -5.54
C GLY A 47 28.27 41.59 -4.43
N GLU A 48 26.96 41.45 -4.20
CA GLU A 48 26.25 42.09 -3.09
C GLU A 48 26.38 41.30 -1.79
N LYS A 49 26.31 41.99 -0.65
CA LYS A 49 26.35 41.38 0.68
C LYS A 49 24.97 40.90 1.13
N TYR A 50 23.90 41.55 0.66
CA TYR A 50 22.53 41.37 1.15
C TYR A 50 21.56 41.14 0.00
N THR A 51 20.46 40.45 0.27
CA THR A 51 19.24 40.58 -0.52
C THR A 51 18.55 41.93 -0.24
N LEU A 52 17.58 42.32 -1.07
CA LEU A 52 16.82 43.57 -0.87
C LEU A 52 16.08 43.55 0.49
N GLU A 53 15.56 42.39 0.87
CA GLU A 53 14.86 42.16 2.13
C GLU A 53 15.81 42.27 3.33
N GLU A 54 16.99 41.67 3.25
CA GLU A 54 18.03 41.75 4.30
C GLU A 54 18.54 43.18 4.46
N GLN A 55 18.77 43.90 3.36
CA GLN A 55 19.24 45.29 3.39
C GLN A 55 18.25 46.22 4.12
N LYS A 56 16.94 45.97 3.96
CA LYS A 56 15.88 46.75 4.64
C LYS A 56 15.74 46.42 6.13
N THR A 57 16.26 45.28 6.60
CA THR A 57 15.94 44.77 7.94
C THR A 57 17.14 44.74 8.89
N GLU A 58 18.35 44.40 8.44
CA GLU A 58 19.49 44.12 9.33
C GLU A 58 19.85 45.28 10.26
N LYS A 59 19.90 46.52 9.74
CA LYS A 59 20.20 47.71 10.55
C LYS A 59 19.26 47.82 11.75
N TYR A 60 17.95 47.67 11.52
CA TYR A 60 16.95 47.78 12.57
C TYR A 60 17.00 46.58 13.52
N PHE A 61 17.32 45.37 13.04
CA PHE A 61 17.56 44.23 13.91
C PHE A 61 18.69 44.48 14.89
N LEU A 62 19.83 45.02 14.43
CA LEU A 62 20.96 45.38 15.28
C LEU A 62 20.58 46.44 16.32
N GLU A 63 19.97 47.55 15.87
CA GLU A 63 19.55 48.64 16.75
C GLU A 63 18.57 48.14 17.83
N MET A 64 17.57 47.35 17.44
CA MET A 64 16.59 46.82 18.38
C MET A 64 17.23 45.81 19.33
N ALA A 65 18.05 44.87 18.83
CA ALA A 65 18.72 43.87 19.63
C ALA A 65 19.57 44.51 20.73
N TYR A 66 20.44 45.48 20.38
CA TYR A 66 21.25 46.17 21.38
C TYR A 66 20.41 47.04 22.32
N SER A 67 19.39 47.74 21.83
CA SER A 67 18.53 48.58 22.68
C SER A 67 17.69 47.80 23.70
N MET A 68 17.36 46.54 23.38
CA MET A 68 16.55 45.64 24.19
C MET A 68 17.40 44.58 24.91
N GLU A 69 18.73 44.65 24.79
CA GLU A 69 19.69 43.69 25.34
C GLU A 69 19.40 42.23 24.91
N LEU A 70 18.98 42.04 23.65
CA LEU A 70 18.71 40.74 23.06
C LEU A 70 19.93 40.20 22.31
N PRO A 71 20.24 38.90 22.42
CA PRO A 71 21.36 38.29 21.71
C PRO A 71 21.08 38.18 20.20
N LEU A 72 22.12 38.38 19.40
CA LEU A 72 22.11 38.14 17.95
C LEU A 72 22.47 36.69 17.65
N VAL A 73 21.99 36.14 16.53
CA VAL A 73 22.47 34.85 16.01
C VAL A 73 22.51 34.85 14.49
N ALA A 74 23.60 34.33 13.92
CA ALA A 74 23.77 34.19 12.49
C ALA A 74 23.28 32.81 12.01
N THR A 75 22.48 32.78 10.95
CA THR A 75 22.05 31.55 10.26
C THR A 75 22.18 31.74 8.74
N ASN A 76 22.04 30.65 7.96
CA ASN A 76 22.15 30.68 6.50
C ASN A 76 20.95 30.06 5.77
N ASP A 77 19.80 29.95 6.45
CA ASP A 77 18.53 29.39 5.95
C ASP A 77 18.70 28.34 4.84
N VAL A 78 19.30 27.20 5.18
CA VAL A 78 19.88 26.28 4.18
C VAL A 78 18.81 25.43 3.49
N TYR A 79 18.78 25.44 2.16
CA TYR A 79 17.86 24.63 1.34
C TYR A 79 18.56 23.51 0.56
N PHE A 80 19.86 23.65 0.28
CA PHE A 80 20.61 22.68 -0.52
C PHE A 80 22.04 22.49 0.01
N PRO A 81 22.68 21.33 -0.23
CA PRO A 81 24.01 21.05 0.31
C PRO A 81 25.12 21.90 -0.31
N ASN A 82 25.02 22.26 -1.60
CA ASN A 82 26.07 22.98 -2.33
C ASN A 82 25.48 23.95 -3.36
N ARG A 83 26.31 24.90 -3.80
CA ARG A 83 25.89 26.00 -4.68
C ARG A 83 25.40 25.50 -6.05
N GLU A 84 25.93 24.39 -6.54
CA GLU A 84 25.57 23.78 -7.83
C GLU A 84 24.13 23.26 -7.88
N MET A 85 23.51 22.99 -6.72
CA MET A 85 22.11 22.55 -6.65
C MET A 85 21.10 23.69 -6.78
N TYR A 86 21.54 24.96 -6.80
CA TYR A 86 20.65 26.12 -6.89
C TYR A 86 19.68 26.03 -8.07
N ALA A 87 20.16 25.73 -9.27
CA ALA A 87 19.32 25.69 -10.47
C ALA A 87 18.29 24.55 -10.42
N ALA A 88 18.67 23.39 -9.89
CA ALA A 88 17.76 22.27 -9.66
C ALA A 88 16.71 22.60 -8.61
N HIS A 89 17.10 23.27 -7.53
CA HIS A 89 16.20 23.74 -6.49
C HIS A 89 15.21 24.79 -7.01
N ASP A 90 15.65 25.72 -7.87
CA ASP A 90 14.77 26.69 -8.52
C ASP A 90 13.73 26.01 -9.42
N ALA A 91 14.13 24.98 -10.17
CA ALA A 91 13.19 24.13 -10.91
C ALA A 91 12.22 23.41 -9.96
N LEU A 92 12.67 22.92 -8.81
CA LEU A 92 11.82 22.28 -7.80
C LEU A 92 10.78 23.23 -7.20
N LEU A 93 11.15 24.48 -6.92
CA LEU A 93 10.20 25.53 -6.52
C LEU A 93 9.15 25.76 -7.60
N CYS A 94 9.56 25.86 -8.87
CA CYS A 94 8.63 26.01 -9.98
C CYS A 94 7.67 24.81 -10.12
N ILE A 95 8.15 23.60 -9.82
CA ILE A 95 7.30 22.40 -9.83
C ILE A 95 6.20 22.52 -8.76
N SER A 96 6.56 22.98 -7.56
CA SER A 96 5.65 23.17 -6.43
C SER A 96 4.62 24.28 -6.67
N GLU A 97 5.06 25.44 -7.16
CA GLU A 97 4.22 26.62 -7.38
C GLU A 97 3.39 26.54 -8.67
N GLY A 98 3.68 25.59 -9.55
CA GLY A 98 3.06 25.50 -10.86
C GLY A 98 3.51 26.59 -11.84
N SER A 99 4.67 27.20 -11.60
CA SER A 99 5.28 28.24 -12.42
C SER A 99 6.34 27.67 -13.39
N TYR A 100 6.98 28.55 -14.16
CA TYR A 100 8.05 28.21 -15.09
C TYR A 100 9.38 28.85 -14.68
N VAL A 101 10.49 28.19 -15.01
CA VAL A 101 11.84 28.69 -14.68
C VAL A 101 12.09 30.06 -15.31
N ASP A 102 11.67 30.23 -16.57
CA ASP A 102 11.86 31.46 -17.36
C ASP A 102 10.82 32.55 -17.04
N GLN A 103 9.86 32.31 -16.14
CA GLN A 103 8.88 33.32 -15.72
C GLN A 103 9.57 34.41 -14.89
N GLN A 104 9.63 35.64 -15.41
CA GLN A 104 10.38 36.75 -14.82
C GLN A 104 9.77 37.30 -13.52
N ASP A 105 8.45 37.53 -13.48
CA ASP A 105 7.80 38.21 -12.35
C ASP A 105 6.89 37.29 -11.51
N GLY A 106 6.76 37.65 -10.22
CA GLY A 106 5.73 37.13 -9.33
C GLY A 106 5.93 35.72 -8.81
N ARG A 107 7.15 35.16 -8.91
CA ARG A 107 7.48 33.84 -8.34
C ARG A 107 8.53 33.94 -7.24
N ARG A 108 8.51 33.00 -6.30
CA ARG A 108 9.54 32.91 -5.26
C ARG A 108 10.85 32.42 -5.89
N ARG A 109 11.96 33.06 -5.49
CA ARG A 109 13.33 32.64 -5.84
C ARG A 109 14.20 32.76 -4.61
N LEU A 110 15.11 31.80 -4.46
CA LEU A 110 16.22 31.91 -3.51
C LEU A 110 17.45 32.46 -4.25
N THR A 111 18.54 32.67 -3.52
CA THR A 111 19.85 32.94 -4.13
C THR A 111 20.74 31.69 -4.05
N PRO A 112 21.82 31.59 -4.85
CA PRO A 112 22.78 30.51 -4.75
C PRO A 112 23.47 30.38 -3.39
N GLU A 113 23.34 31.38 -2.50
CA GLU A 113 23.99 31.44 -1.19
C GLU A 113 23.25 30.68 -0.08
N HIS A 114 22.09 30.07 -0.38
CA HIS A 114 21.30 29.24 0.55
C HIS A 114 21.81 27.79 0.66
N TYR A 115 23.10 27.57 0.40
CA TYR A 115 23.74 26.26 0.55
C TYR A 115 24.27 26.03 1.97
N PHE A 116 24.70 24.81 2.28
CA PHE A 116 25.31 24.48 3.57
C PHE A 116 26.76 24.99 3.64
N LYS A 117 26.92 26.29 3.92
CA LYS A 117 28.23 26.95 4.10
C LYS A 117 29.05 26.28 5.20
N SER A 118 30.37 26.22 4.98
CA SER A 118 31.34 25.80 5.99
C SER A 118 31.44 26.83 7.12
N SER A 119 32.01 26.42 8.25
CA SER A 119 32.26 27.31 9.38
C SER A 119 33.15 28.49 9.01
N GLY A 120 34.17 28.28 8.18
CA GLY A 120 35.08 29.34 7.72
C GLY A 120 34.36 30.39 6.88
N GLU A 121 33.48 29.97 5.96
CA GLU A 121 32.67 30.88 5.15
C GLU A 121 31.71 31.71 6.02
N MET A 122 31.06 31.09 7.00
CA MET A 122 30.18 31.81 7.94
C MET A 122 30.93 32.80 8.83
N ILE A 123 32.12 32.44 9.32
CA ILE A 123 32.97 33.34 10.13
C ILE A 123 33.41 34.55 9.31
N GLU A 124 33.86 34.35 8.06
CA GLU A 124 34.26 35.47 7.21
C GLU A 124 33.06 36.37 6.85
N LEU A 125 31.90 35.76 6.57
CA LEU A 125 30.66 36.47 6.24
C LEU A 125 30.16 37.35 7.39
N PHE A 126 30.38 36.94 8.63
CA PHE A 126 29.95 37.63 9.86
C PHE A 126 31.13 38.13 10.71
N LYS A 127 32.29 38.40 10.10
CA LYS A 127 33.48 38.89 10.82
C LYS A 127 33.27 40.22 11.56
N ASP A 128 32.28 40.99 11.13
CA ASP A 128 31.82 42.24 11.75
C ASP A 128 30.91 42.02 12.96
N LEU A 129 30.35 40.81 13.14
CA LEU A 129 29.47 40.42 14.24
C LEU A 129 29.88 39.04 14.82
N PRO A 130 31.07 38.89 15.44
CA PRO A 130 31.52 37.61 15.97
C PRO A 130 30.54 36.99 16.99
N GLU A 131 29.85 37.82 17.77
CA GLU A 131 28.87 37.37 18.77
C GLU A 131 27.69 36.60 18.15
N ALA A 132 27.32 36.94 16.91
CA ALA A 132 26.24 36.26 16.20
C ALA A 132 26.63 34.81 15.84
N ILE A 133 27.92 34.57 15.57
CA ILE A 133 28.47 33.23 15.33
C ILE A 133 28.64 32.48 16.65
N ASP A 134 29.22 33.11 17.68
CA ASP A 134 29.43 32.48 18.99
C ASP A 134 28.11 32.00 19.62
N ASN A 135 27.04 32.78 19.45
CA ASN A 135 25.70 32.42 19.94
C ASN A 135 25.13 31.16 19.28
N THR A 136 25.58 30.77 18.07
CA THR A 136 25.16 29.49 17.46
C THR A 136 25.62 28.29 18.30
N ILE A 137 26.84 28.36 18.84
CA ILE A 137 27.43 27.33 19.71
C ILE A 137 26.71 27.32 21.06
N GLU A 138 26.41 28.49 21.61
CA GLU A 138 25.67 28.61 22.86
C GLU A 138 24.27 28.00 22.75
N ILE A 139 23.53 28.31 21.69
CA ILE A 139 22.22 27.69 21.43
C ILE A 139 22.36 26.17 21.31
N ALA A 140 23.34 25.69 20.53
CA ALA A 140 23.57 24.26 20.36
C ALA A 140 23.87 23.54 21.69
N LYS A 141 24.65 24.16 22.59
CA LYS A 141 24.92 23.63 23.94
C LYS A 141 23.68 23.59 24.83
N ARG A 142 22.74 24.54 24.66
CA ARG A 142 21.47 24.56 25.41
C ARG A 142 20.46 23.52 24.91
N CYS A 143 20.58 23.08 23.66
CA CYS A 143 19.68 22.11 23.04
C CYS A 143 20.05 20.66 23.41
N ALA A 144 19.69 20.23 24.62
CA ALA A 144 19.93 18.87 25.12
C ALA A 144 18.72 17.93 24.97
N PHE A 145 18.20 17.78 23.74
CA PHE A 145 17.09 16.86 23.45
C PHE A 145 17.52 15.74 22.51
N LYS A 146 17.11 14.50 22.81
CA LYS A 146 17.31 13.33 21.96
C LYS A 146 15.99 12.60 21.78
N VAL A 147 15.66 12.28 20.53
CA VAL A 147 14.51 11.43 20.21
C VAL A 147 14.76 10.04 20.80
N TYR A 148 13.81 9.55 21.57
CA TYR A 148 13.85 8.24 22.21
C TYR A 148 12.86 7.28 21.55
N LYS A 149 13.14 5.99 21.67
CA LYS A 149 12.22 4.92 21.25
C LYS A 149 11.30 4.58 22.41
N ARG A 150 10.11 4.09 22.11
CA ARG A 150 9.16 3.59 23.11
C ARG A 150 8.87 2.12 22.87
N ASP A 151 8.58 1.41 23.94
CA ASP A 151 7.98 0.09 23.85
C ASP A 151 6.57 0.20 23.24
N PRO A 152 6.05 -0.89 22.65
CA PRO A 152 4.69 -0.92 22.11
C PRO A 152 3.63 -0.44 23.09
N ILE A 153 2.75 0.43 22.62
CA ILE A 153 1.64 0.99 23.36
C ILE A 153 0.35 0.46 22.71
N LEU A 154 -0.37 -0.37 23.44
CA LEU A 154 -1.66 -0.90 23.03
C LEU A 154 -2.78 -0.25 23.87
N PRO A 155 -3.93 0.08 23.27
CA PRO A 155 -5.09 0.48 24.04
C PRO A 155 -5.59 -0.71 24.88
N LYS A 156 -6.08 -0.44 26.09
CA LYS A 156 -6.70 -1.48 26.92
C LYS A 156 -8.02 -1.95 26.31
N PHE A 157 -8.15 -3.25 26.08
CA PHE A 157 -9.39 -3.86 25.59
C PHE A 157 -10.33 -4.28 26.73
N ALA A 158 -9.77 -4.84 27.80
CA ALA A 158 -10.49 -5.31 28.99
C ALA A 158 -9.64 -5.11 30.25
N GLU A 159 -10.27 -5.24 31.43
CA GLU A 159 -9.54 -5.19 32.71
C GLU A 159 -8.56 -6.37 32.86
N ASP A 160 -8.97 -7.57 32.45
CA ASP A 160 -8.13 -8.77 32.38
C ASP A 160 -8.16 -9.34 30.94
N GLU A 161 -7.21 -8.89 30.13
CA GLU A 161 -7.09 -9.29 28.72
C GLU A 161 -6.70 -10.76 28.55
N VAL A 162 -5.97 -11.34 29.51
CA VAL A 162 -5.50 -12.73 29.45
C VAL A 162 -6.69 -13.68 29.59
N GLN A 163 -7.47 -13.50 30.67
CA GLN A 163 -8.64 -14.34 30.90
C GLN A 163 -9.67 -14.18 29.79
N GLU A 164 -9.87 -12.94 29.31
CA GLU A 164 -10.80 -12.68 28.22
C GLU A 164 -10.36 -13.33 26.91
N LEU A 165 -9.07 -13.28 26.57
CA LEU A 165 -8.51 -13.99 25.41
C LEU A 165 -8.74 -15.49 25.52
N ARG A 166 -8.36 -16.11 26.64
CA ARG A 166 -8.53 -17.56 26.86
C ARG A 166 -9.99 -17.97 26.73
N ARG A 167 -10.91 -17.19 27.31
CA ARG A 167 -12.35 -17.43 27.24
C ARG A 167 -12.87 -17.36 25.80
N GLN A 168 -12.54 -16.30 25.06
CA GLN A 168 -13.00 -16.14 23.68
C GLN A 168 -12.39 -17.18 22.74
N ALA A 169 -11.10 -17.52 22.90
CA ALA A 169 -10.42 -18.50 22.06
C ALA A 169 -10.98 -19.92 22.26
N ASN A 170 -11.21 -20.36 23.50
CA ASN A 170 -11.82 -21.66 23.77
C ASN A 170 -13.26 -21.76 23.23
N GLN A 171 -14.07 -20.72 23.43
CA GLN A 171 -15.43 -20.67 22.88
C GLN A 171 -15.43 -20.66 21.34
N GLY A 172 -14.49 -19.93 20.75
CA GLY A 172 -14.32 -19.83 19.30
C GLY A 172 -13.90 -21.16 18.67
N LEU A 173 -12.92 -21.85 19.27
CA LEU A 173 -12.47 -23.16 18.81
C LEU A 173 -13.62 -24.17 18.82
N LYS A 174 -14.38 -24.22 19.92
CA LYS A 174 -15.55 -25.11 20.02
C LYS A 174 -16.54 -24.89 18.87
N LYS A 175 -16.88 -23.62 18.57
CA LYS A 175 -17.78 -23.28 17.46
C LYS A 175 -17.24 -23.67 16.09
N ARG A 176 -15.93 -23.52 15.86
CA ARG A 176 -15.29 -23.94 14.60
C ARG A 176 -15.36 -25.46 14.40
N LEU A 177 -15.06 -26.21 15.46
CA LEU A 177 -15.09 -27.68 15.45
C LEU A 177 -16.51 -28.26 15.32
N GLU A 178 -17.57 -27.49 15.61
CA GLU A 178 -18.96 -27.92 15.37
C GLU A 178 -19.36 -27.90 13.88
N VAL A 179 -18.67 -27.10 13.05
CA VAL A 179 -19.08 -26.83 11.66
C VAL A 179 -18.16 -27.49 10.63
N ILE A 180 -16.88 -27.61 10.93
CA ILE A 180 -15.85 -28.00 9.96
C ILE A 180 -15.35 -29.41 10.26
N PRO A 181 -15.08 -30.26 9.25
CA PRO A 181 -14.44 -31.57 9.44
C PRO A 181 -13.10 -31.42 10.16
N HIS A 182 -12.85 -32.25 11.17
CA HIS A 182 -11.62 -32.17 11.95
C HIS A 182 -10.46 -32.76 11.15
N ALA A 183 -9.35 -32.02 11.03
CA ALA A 183 -8.13 -32.54 10.41
C ALA A 183 -7.42 -33.57 11.32
N THR A 184 -7.62 -33.45 12.64
CA THR A 184 -7.01 -34.29 13.67
C THR A 184 -7.94 -34.41 14.89
N THR A 185 -7.50 -35.08 15.96
CA THR A 185 -8.30 -35.22 17.18
C THR A 185 -8.48 -33.89 17.91
N VAL A 186 -9.60 -33.73 18.61
CA VAL A 186 -9.93 -32.51 19.37
C VAL A 186 -8.85 -32.19 20.42
N ASP A 187 -8.24 -33.22 21.02
CA ASP A 187 -7.17 -33.06 22.01
C ASP A 187 -5.95 -32.33 21.41
N VAL A 188 -5.55 -32.66 20.17
CA VAL A 188 -4.44 -31.99 19.48
C VAL A 188 -4.76 -30.52 19.21
N TYR A 189 -6.00 -30.19 18.86
CA TYR A 189 -6.42 -28.78 18.74
C TYR A 189 -6.34 -28.06 20.09
N GLN A 190 -6.79 -28.69 21.17
CA GLN A 190 -6.77 -28.08 22.49
C GLN A 190 -5.34 -27.88 23.01
N ASP A 191 -4.45 -28.84 22.80
CA ASP A 191 -3.04 -28.75 23.16
C ASP A 191 -2.34 -27.62 22.40
N ARG A 192 -2.56 -27.53 21.08
CA ARG A 192 -2.05 -26.41 20.27
C ARG A 192 -2.61 -25.08 20.75
N LEU A 193 -3.90 -25.01 21.08
CA LEU A 193 -4.53 -23.78 21.56
C LEU A 193 -3.90 -23.32 22.89
N ASN A 194 -3.73 -24.23 23.84
CA ASN A 194 -3.13 -23.93 25.14
C ASN A 194 -1.68 -23.44 24.99
N PHE A 195 -0.88 -24.13 24.18
CA PHE A 195 0.49 -23.73 23.87
C PHE A 195 0.59 -22.32 23.28
N GLU A 196 -0.25 -21.99 22.28
CA GLU A 196 -0.28 -20.65 21.70
C GLU A 196 -0.71 -19.59 22.72
N LEU A 197 -1.74 -19.86 23.52
CA LEU A 197 -2.24 -18.94 24.56
C LEU A 197 -1.16 -18.64 25.61
N ASP A 198 -0.40 -19.65 26.04
CA ASP A 198 0.68 -19.49 27.01
C ASP A 198 1.80 -18.59 26.46
N ILE A 199 2.15 -18.73 25.18
CA ILE A 199 3.15 -17.86 24.54
C ILE A 199 2.62 -16.42 24.38
N ILE A 200 1.37 -16.25 23.93
CA ILE A 200 0.76 -14.92 23.75
C ILE A 200 0.69 -14.17 25.09
N GLU A 201 0.34 -14.88 26.16
CA GLU A 201 0.35 -14.35 27.53
C GLU A 201 1.78 -13.97 27.97
N GLY A 202 2.74 -14.88 27.81
CA GLY A 202 4.14 -14.63 28.21
C GLY A 202 4.81 -13.46 27.46
N MET A 203 4.37 -13.16 26.24
CA MET A 203 4.89 -12.05 25.44
C MET A 203 4.11 -10.73 25.61
N GLY A 204 2.97 -10.74 26.32
CA GLY A 204 2.18 -9.53 26.58
C GLY A 204 1.37 -9.04 25.37
N PHE A 205 0.89 -9.94 24.51
CA PHE A 205 0.04 -9.58 23.35
C PHE A 205 -1.45 -9.95 23.42
N PRO A 206 -2.09 -10.23 24.58
CA PRO A 206 -3.50 -10.62 24.59
C PRO A 206 -4.43 -9.50 24.10
N GLY A 207 -4.19 -8.25 24.53
CA GLY A 207 -4.96 -7.08 24.06
C GLY A 207 -4.90 -6.90 22.55
N TYR A 208 -3.74 -7.14 21.92
CA TYR A 208 -3.60 -7.05 20.47
C TYR A 208 -4.53 -8.03 19.73
N PHE A 209 -4.54 -9.31 20.13
CA PHE A 209 -5.43 -10.30 19.53
C PHE A 209 -6.91 -9.95 19.74
N LEU A 210 -7.27 -9.44 20.92
CA LEU A 210 -8.64 -9.03 21.22
C LEU A 210 -9.09 -7.82 20.38
N ILE A 211 -8.23 -6.80 20.22
CA ILE A 211 -8.49 -5.64 19.35
C ILE A 211 -8.74 -6.09 17.91
N VAL A 212 -7.86 -6.97 17.39
CA VAL A 212 -7.98 -7.49 16.02
C VAL A 212 -9.24 -8.32 15.83
N ALA A 213 -9.52 -9.26 16.75
CA ALA A 213 -10.72 -10.09 16.72
C ALA A 213 -12.01 -9.26 16.74
N ASP A 214 -12.01 -8.15 17.48
CA ASP A 214 -13.19 -7.31 17.65
C ASP A 214 -13.62 -6.61 16.36
N PHE A 215 -12.74 -5.87 15.69
CA PHE A 215 -13.14 -5.18 14.46
C PHE A 215 -13.39 -6.15 13.31
N ILE A 216 -12.73 -7.32 13.28
CA ILE A 216 -13.05 -8.38 12.30
C ILE A 216 -14.44 -8.95 12.56
N ARG A 217 -14.78 -9.27 13.81
CA ARG A 217 -16.11 -9.77 14.17
C ARG A 217 -17.20 -8.75 13.87
N TRP A 218 -16.94 -7.48 14.18
CA TRP A 218 -17.83 -6.38 13.81
C TRP A 218 -18.03 -6.30 12.29
N SER A 219 -16.94 -6.40 11.52
CA SER A 219 -16.99 -6.35 10.05
C SER A 219 -17.85 -7.49 9.49
N LYS A 220 -17.59 -8.74 9.90
CA LYS A 220 -18.38 -9.92 9.50
C LYS A 220 -19.86 -9.78 9.90
N SER A 221 -20.14 -9.25 11.09
CA SER A 221 -21.52 -9.03 11.58
C SER A 221 -22.28 -7.93 10.80
N ASN A 222 -21.56 -7.02 10.14
CA ASN A 222 -22.12 -5.95 9.31
C ASN A 222 -22.04 -6.26 7.80
N ASP A 223 -21.86 -7.54 7.44
CA ASP A 223 -21.77 -8.02 6.05
C ASP A 223 -20.65 -7.33 5.25
N ILE A 224 -19.55 -6.98 5.93
CA ILE A 224 -18.32 -6.47 5.33
C ILE A 224 -17.35 -7.66 5.14
N PRO A 225 -17.03 -8.02 3.89
CA PRO A 225 -16.09 -9.10 3.62
C PRO A 225 -14.71 -8.83 4.21
N VAL A 226 -14.17 -9.83 4.89
CA VAL A 226 -12.81 -9.88 5.42
C VAL A 226 -12.11 -11.06 4.75
N GLY A 227 -10.87 -10.88 4.32
CA GLY A 227 -10.09 -11.97 3.73
C GLY A 227 -9.74 -13.04 4.78
N PRO A 228 -9.29 -14.23 4.34
CA PRO A 228 -8.98 -15.35 5.24
C PRO A 228 -7.76 -15.12 6.17
N GLY A 229 -7.18 -13.92 6.15
CA GLY A 229 -5.97 -13.49 6.84
C GLY A 229 -4.72 -13.65 5.97
N ARG A 230 -3.77 -12.70 5.98
CA ARG A 230 -2.52 -12.82 5.23
C ARG A 230 -1.29 -12.82 6.12
N GLY A 231 -0.15 -13.13 5.50
CA GLY A 231 1.14 -13.18 6.20
C GLY A 231 1.28 -14.46 7.01
N SER A 232 2.00 -14.42 8.12
CA SER A 232 2.15 -15.57 9.01
C SER A 232 0.98 -15.76 9.98
N GLY A 233 0.08 -14.77 10.11
CA GLY A 233 -1.06 -14.84 11.05
C GLY A 233 -1.97 -16.05 10.85
N ALA A 234 -2.08 -16.57 9.61
CA ALA A 234 -2.82 -17.80 9.30
C ALA A 234 -2.27 -19.06 9.98
N GLY A 235 -1.03 -19.05 10.49
CA GLY A 235 -0.45 -20.15 11.25
C GLY A 235 -0.87 -20.25 12.72
N SER A 236 -1.64 -19.28 13.23
CA SER A 236 -2.13 -19.29 14.61
C SER A 236 -3.52 -19.92 14.73
N LEU A 237 -3.62 -20.95 15.56
CA LEU A 237 -4.90 -21.55 15.95
C LEU A 237 -5.73 -20.60 16.82
N VAL A 238 -5.10 -19.75 17.64
CA VAL A 238 -5.80 -18.69 18.38
C VAL A 238 -6.45 -17.69 17.41
N ALA A 239 -5.75 -17.28 16.35
CA ALA A 239 -6.32 -16.41 15.33
C ALA A 239 -7.52 -17.05 14.61
N TYR A 240 -7.42 -18.33 14.26
CA TYR A 240 -8.50 -19.10 13.65
C TYR A 240 -9.72 -19.23 14.57
N ALA A 241 -9.50 -19.53 15.84
CA ALA A 241 -10.53 -19.65 16.86
C ALA A 241 -11.27 -18.32 17.10
N LEU A 242 -10.53 -17.20 17.10
CA LEU A 242 -11.10 -15.86 17.25
C LEU A 242 -11.73 -15.30 15.97
N THR A 243 -11.77 -16.08 14.89
CA THR A 243 -12.29 -15.70 13.55
C THR A 243 -11.48 -14.61 12.83
N ILE A 244 -10.27 -14.33 13.32
CA ILE A 244 -9.30 -13.43 12.70
C ILE A 244 -8.88 -14.01 11.34
N THR A 245 -8.60 -15.31 11.33
CA THR A 245 -8.31 -16.08 10.11
C THR A 245 -9.43 -17.10 9.88
N ASP A 246 -9.59 -17.51 8.63
CA ASP A 246 -10.60 -18.51 8.22
C ASP A 246 -9.97 -19.83 7.75
N LEU A 247 -8.65 -19.93 7.84
CA LEU A 247 -7.89 -21.11 7.46
C LEU A 247 -7.54 -21.96 8.68
N ASP A 248 -7.82 -23.26 8.64
CA ASP A 248 -7.42 -24.19 9.69
C ASP A 248 -5.90 -24.46 9.60
N PRO A 249 -5.08 -23.99 10.56
CA PRO A 249 -3.64 -24.15 10.49
C PRO A 249 -3.19 -25.61 10.57
N LEU A 250 -3.97 -26.50 11.21
CA LEU A 250 -3.60 -27.92 11.32
C LEU A 250 -3.86 -28.67 10.01
N ARG A 251 -4.92 -28.32 9.26
CA ARG A 251 -5.21 -28.91 7.94
C ARG A 251 -4.08 -28.66 6.93
N TYR A 252 -3.49 -27.48 6.97
CA TYR A 252 -2.46 -27.05 6.00
C TYR A 252 -1.03 -27.11 6.57
N SER A 253 -0.83 -27.71 7.75
CA SER A 253 0.47 -27.80 8.43
C SER A 253 1.16 -26.45 8.58
N LEU A 254 0.42 -25.43 9.02
CA LEU A 254 0.92 -24.08 9.24
C LEU A 254 1.51 -23.91 10.65
N LEU A 255 2.63 -23.20 10.73
CA LEU A 255 3.43 -23.09 11.96
C LEU A 255 3.14 -21.78 12.71
N PHE A 256 2.89 -21.88 14.01
CA PHE A 256 2.65 -20.72 14.87
C PHE A 256 3.93 -19.95 15.15
N GLU A 257 5.06 -20.64 15.33
CA GLU A 257 6.36 -20.06 15.65
C GLU A 257 6.88 -19.17 14.50
N ARG A 258 6.39 -19.41 13.28
CA ARG A 258 6.65 -18.54 12.13
C ARG A 258 5.90 -17.20 12.23
N PHE A 259 4.78 -17.16 12.94
CA PHE A 259 4.03 -15.96 13.28
C PHE A 259 4.60 -15.27 14.51
N LEU A 260 4.65 -16.01 15.63
CA LEU A 260 5.07 -15.51 16.92
C LEU A 260 6.12 -16.46 17.51
N ASN A 261 7.38 -16.03 17.50
CA ASN A 261 8.49 -16.86 17.96
C ASN A 261 8.79 -16.54 19.44
N PRO A 262 8.67 -17.51 20.39
CA PRO A 262 8.92 -17.26 21.80
C PRO A 262 10.39 -16.91 22.10
N GLU A 263 11.34 -17.35 21.26
CA GLU A 263 12.76 -17.03 21.40
C GLU A 263 13.09 -15.60 20.92
N ARG A 264 12.09 -14.86 20.40
CA ARG A 264 12.22 -13.49 19.91
C ARG A 264 11.01 -12.65 20.23
N VAL A 265 11.17 -11.66 21.12
CA VAL A 265 10.17 -10.63 21.31
C VAL A 265 10.10 -9.73 20.06
N SER A 266 9.08 -9.95 19.24
CA SER A 266 8.69 -9.04 18.16
C SER A 266 7.18 -8.90 18.11
N MET A 267 6.74 -7.71 17.72
CA MET A 267 5.31 -7.41 17.60
C MET A 267 4.67 -8.30 16.53
N PRO A 268 3.55 -8.97 16.83
CA PRO A 268 2.74 -9.64 15.82
C PRO A 268 2.13 -8.62 14.85
N ASP A 269 2.08 -8.96 13.57
CA ASP A 269 1.42 -8.14 12.55
C ASP A 269 0.37 -9.00 11.83
N PHE A 270 -0.90 -8.81 12.21
CA PHE A 270 -2.04 -9.28 11.44
C PHE A 270 -2.30 -8.31 10.31
N ASP A 271 -1.74 -8.68 9.18
CA ASP A 271 -2.10 -8.14 7.92
C ASP A 271 -3.55 -8.56 7.55
N ILE A 272 -4.49 -7.61 7.47
CA ILE A 272 -5.92 -7.92 7.25
C ILE A 272 -6.41 -7.30 5.94
N ASP A 273 -7.20 -8.08 5.20
CA ASP A 273 -7.82 -7.66 3.96
C ASP A 273 -9.30 -7.38 4.20
N PHE A 274 -9.75 -6.20 3.78
CA PHE A 274 -11.16 -5.82 3.73
C PHE A 274 -11.59 -5.61 2.28
N CYS A 275 -12.88 -5.72 1.99
CA CYS A 275 -13.38 -5.24 0.71
C CYS A 275 -13.06 -3.74 0.52
N MET A 276 -12.74 -3.36 -0.72
CA MET A 276 -12.29 -2.01 -1.04
C MET A 276 -13.35 -0.95 -0.71
N ASP A 277 -14.62 -1.27 -0.94
CA ASP A 277 -15.73 -0.31 -0.93
C ASP A 277 -16.18 0.07 0.48
N ARG A 278 -16.08 -0.86 1.44
CA ARG A 278 -16.61 -0.69 2.81
C ARG A 278 -15.54 -0.64 3.89
N ARG A 279 -14.25 -0.63 3.54
CA ARG A 279 -13.15 -0.54 4.53
C ARG A 279 -13.25 0.68 5.44
N GLU A 280 -13.76 1.80 4.94
CA GLU A 280 -13.89 3.03 5.74
C GLU A 280 -14.96 2.93 6.83
N GLU A 281 -15.94 2.05 6.68
CA GLU A 281 -16.89 1.75 7.76
C GLU A 281 -16.17 1.10 8.96
N VAL A 282 -15.22 0.21 8.69
CA VAL A 282 -14.40 -0.43 9.73
C VAL A 282 -13.50 0.57 10.43
N ILE A 283 -12.85 1.47 9.67
CA ILE A 283 -12.03 2.54 10.26
C ILE A 283 -12.90 3.45 11.14
N ARG A 284 -14.11 3.82 10.69
CA ARG A 284 -15.05 4.61 11.49
C ARG A 284 -15.52 3.89 12.76
N TYR A 285 -15.73 2.58 12.70
CA TYR A 285 -16.02 1.77 13.89
C TYR A 285 -14.87 1.83 14.89
N VAL A 286 -13.63 1.62 14.43
CA VAL A 286 -12.42 1.67 15.27
C VAL A 286 -12.27 3.08 15.89
N GLN A 287 -12.46 4.14 15.12
CA GLN A 287 -12.49 5.52 15.64
C GLN A 287 -13.58 5.75 16.68
N GLY A 288 -14.78 5.18 16.47
CA GLY A 288 -15.88 5.27 17.42
C GLY A 288 -15.62 4.55 18.73
N LYS A 289 -14.91 3.41 18.68
CA LYS A 289 -14.60 2.57 19.85
C LYS A 289 -13.41 3.07 20.65
N TYR A 290 -12.30 3.43 19.98
CA TYR A 290 -11.04 3.80 20.63
C TYR A 290 -10.82 5.31 20.75
N GLY A 291 -11.61 6.13 20.05
CA GLY A 291 -11.51 7.59 20.04
C GLY A 291 -10.93 8.13 18.73
N ARG A 292 -11.52 9.22 18.22
CA ARG A 292 -11.12 9.86 16.95
C ARG A 292 -9.73 10.49 16.99
N ASP A 293 -9.32 10.96 18.15
CA ASP A 293 -8.01 11.54 18.46
C ASP A 293 -6.92 10.49 18.72
N ARG A 294 -7.32 9.23 18.95
CA ARG A 294 -6.42 8.10 19.23
C ARG A 294 -6.19 7.18 18.03
N VAL A 295 -6.91 7.41 16.93
CA VAL A 295 -6.84 6.62 15.70
C VAL A 295 -6.46 7.53 14.54
N GLY A 296 -5.39 7.17 13.83
CA GLY A 296 -4.85 7.97 12.74
C GLY A 296 -4.25 7.11 11.63
N GLN A 297 -4.05 7.71 10.47
CA GLN A 297 -3.33 7.09 9.36
C GLN A 297 -1.82 7.22 9.54
N ILE A 298 -1.06 6.43 8.79
CA ILE A 298 0.40 6.58 8.70
C ILE A 298 0.72 7.41 7.46
N ILE A 299 1.61 8.40 7.56
CA ILE A 299 2.03 9.16 6.36
C ILE A 299 2.90 8.30 5.44
N THR A 300 2.78 8.54 4.15
CA THR A 300 3.70 8.08 3.11
C THR A 300 4.20 9.27 2.33
N PHE A 301 5.38 9.12 1.73
CA PHE A 301 5.98 10.16 0.93
C PHE A 301 6.17 9.66 -0.50
N GLY A 302 5.62 10.41 -1.46
CA GLY A 302 5.86 10.19 -2.87
C GLY A 302 7.25 10.68 -3.24
N GLY A 303 8.13 9.79 -3.68
CA GLY A 303 9.45 10.17 -4.20
C GLY A 303 9.39 10.64 -5.66
N LEU A 304 10.24 11.60 -6.00
CA LEU A 304 10.44 12.06 -7.37
C LEU A 304 11.35 11.08 -8.13
N LEU A 305 10.77 9.96 -8.57
CA LEU A 305 11.47 8.94 -9.34
C LEU A 305 11.85 9.45 -10.74
N SER A 306 12.86 8.86 -11.36
CA SER A 306 13.48 9.28 -12.64
C SER A 306 12.50 9.73 -13.72
N LYS A 307 11.47 8.91 -14.01
CA LYS A 307 10.45 9.25 -15.03
C LYS A 307 9.60 10.46 -14.65
N ALA A 308 9.26 10.61 -13.36
CA ALA A 308 8.51 11.75 -12.85
C ALA A 308 9.39 13.00 -12.82
N ALA A 309 10.65 12.88 -12.39
CA ALA A 309 11.63 13.96 -12.40
C ALA A 309 11.79 14.57 -13.80
N ILE A 310 12.00 13.73 -14.82
CA ILE A 310 12.09 14.15 -16.23
C ILE A 310 10.81 14.89 -16.67
N ARG A 311 9.64 14.36 -16.30
CA ARG A 311 8.35 14.96 -16.68
C ARG A 311 8.11 16.31 -16.04
N ASP A 312 8.36 16.42 -14.73
CA ASP A 312 8.10 17.64 -13.98
C ASP A 312 9.13 18.73 -14.31
N VAL A 313 10.43 18.38 -14.42
CA VAL A 313 11.47 19.31 -14.82
C VAL A 313 11.26 19.77 -16.27
N GLY A 314 10.97 18.85 -17.19
CA GLY A 314 10.66 19.19 -18.58
C GLY A 314 9.46 20.15 -18.71
N ARG A 315 8.43 19.97 -17.88
CA ARG A 315 7.26 20.87 -17.83
C ARG A 315 7.63 22.29 -17.40
N VAL A 316 8.41 22.45 -16.33
CA VAL A 316 8.77 23.80 -15.83
C VAL A 316 9.81 24.50 -16.71
N LEU A 317 10.55 23.74 -17.51
CA LEU A 317 11.40 24.23 -18.61
C LEU A 317 10.61 24.45 -19.92
N GLN A 318 9.28 24.34 -19.90
CA GLN A 318 8.38 24.58 -21.04
C GLN A 318 8.65 23.69 -22.27
N MET A 319 9.17 22.49 -22.06
CA MET A 319 9.37 21.53 -23.16
C MET A 319 8.04 20.94 -23.63
N PRO A 320 7.87 20.63 -24.93
CA PRO A 320 6.66 19.97 -25.45
C PRO A 320 6.39 18.62 -24.78
N TYR A 321 5.14 18.39 -24.32
CA TYR A 321 4.75 17.16 -23.61
C TYR A 321 5.13 15.87 -24.36
N GLY A 322 4.94 15.83 -25.68
CA GLY A 322 5.26 14.65 -26.49
C GLY A 322 6.76 14.31 -26.49
N GLN A 323 7.63 15.32 -26.46
CA GLN A 323 9.08 15.13 -26.37
C GLN A 323 9.47 14.61 -24.98
N VAL A 324 8.92 15.21 -23.93
CA VAL A 324 9.17 14.83 -22.54
C VAL A 324 8.67 13.41 -22.25
N ASP A 325 7.48 13.04 -22.73
CA ASP A 325 6.95 11.69 -22.56
C ASP A 325 7.82 10.64 -23.27
N ARG A 326 8.34 10.97 -24.47
CA ARG A 326 9.30 10.11 -25.20
C ARG A 326 10.57 9.89 -24.40
N LEU A 327 11.19 10.97 -23.89
CA LEU A 327 12.40 10.90 -23.05
C LEU A 327 12.15 10.08 -21.77
N SER A 328 11.01 10.27 -21.12
CA SER A 328 10.65 9.51 -19.91
C SER A 328 10.47 8.00 -20.17
N LYS A 329 10.03 7.62 -21.38
CA LYS A 329 9.85 6.22 -21.78
C LYS A 329 11.16 5.50 -22.07
N LEU A 330 12.22 6.23 -22.42
CA LEU A 330 13.57 5.67 -22.61
C LEU A 330 14.22 5.19 -21.31
N ILE A 331 13.73 5.63 -20.14
CA ILE A 331 14.26 5.15 -18.86
C ILE A 331 13.82 3.69 -18.64
N PRO A 332 14.77 2.74 -18.51
CA PRO A 332 14.47 1.34 -18.20
C PRO A 332 13.74 1.18 -16.87
N VAL A 333 13.01 0.06 -16.73
CA VAL A 333 12.31 -0.30 -15.50
C VAL A 333 12.82 -1.67 -15.06
N GLU A 334 13.36 -1.73 -13.84
CA GLU A 334 13.76 -2.98 -13.19
C GLU A 334 12.69 -3.37 -12.16
N GLY A 335 11.97 -4.47 -12.45
CA GLY A 335 10.81 -4.88 -11.68
C GLY A 335 9.67 -3.85 -11.77
N VAL A 336 9.49 -3.05 -10.72
CA VAL A 336 8.46 -2.00 -10.64
C VAL A 336 9.02 -0.59 -10.50
N LYS A 337 10.35 -0.43 -10.44
CA LYS A 337 10.99 0.87 -10.27
C LYS A 337 11.79 1.26 -11.51
N PRO A 338 11.67 2.52 -11.98
CA PRO A 338 12.59 3.01 -13.00
C PRO A 338 14.02 3.00 -12.43
N VAL A 339 14.99 2.70 -13.29
CA VAL A 339 16.41 2.85 -12.93
C VAL A 339 16.76 4.33 -12.78
N SER A 340 17.87 4.64 -12.10
CA SER A 340 18.29 6.04 -11.94
C SER A 340 18.61 6.71 -13.27
N ILE A 341 18.51 8.05 -13.32
CA ILE A 341 18.83 8.79 -14.55
C ILE A 341 20.30 8.56 -14.95
N GLU A 342 21.20 8.46 -13.98
CA GLU A 342 22.60 8.12 -14.18
C GLU A 342 22.78 6.75 -14.84
N LYS A 343 22.12 5.71 -14.31
CA LYS A 343 22.17 4.35 -14.87
C LYS A 343 21.52 4.29 -16.26
N ALA A 344 20.39 4.98 -16.45
CA ALA A 344 19.74 5.07 -17.76
C ALA A 344 20.65 5.73 -18.82
N LEU A 345 21.40 6.78 -18.45
CA LEU A 345 22.37 7.40 -19.34
C LEU A 345 23.54 6.46 -19.68
N ALA A 346 23.94 5.57 -18.76
CA ALA A 346 24.97 4.58 -19.05
C ALA A 346 24.47 3.48 -20.01
N GLU A 347 23.23 3.02 -19.82
CA GLU A 347 22.65 1.86 -20.51
C GLU A 347 21.98 2.19 -21.84
N GLU A 348 21.40 3.38 -22.01
CA GLU A 348 20.61 3.78 -23.18
C GLU A 348 21.36 4.79 -24.06
N PRO A 349 21.96 4.36 -25.19
CA PRO A 349 22.67 5.26 -26.11
C PRO A 349 21.80 6.39 -26.66
N GLN A 350 20.52 6.13 -26.94
CA GLN A 350 19.63 7.13 -27.52
C GLN A 350 19.43 8.33 -26.58
N LEU A 351 19.34 8.08 -25.27
CA LEU A 351 19.18 9.13 -24.28
C LEU A 351 20.41 10.06 -24.24
N ARG A 352 21.62 9.48 -24.36
CA ARG A 352 22.88 10.26 -24.42
C ARG A 352 23.00 11.09 -25.69
N GLU A 353 22.59 10.56 -26.82
CA GLU A 353 22.64 11.29 -28.10
C GLU A 353 21.69 12.50 -28.08
N MET A 354 20.48 12.33 -27.53
CA MET A 354 19.53 13.42 -27.35
C MET A 354 20.05 14.49 -26.39
N ALA A 355 20.67 14.09 -25.27
CA ALA A 355 21.31 15.04 -24.36
C ALA A 355 22.44 15.84 -25.04
N LYS A 356 23.28 15.19 -25.86
CA LYS A 356 24.38 15.87 -26.57
C LYS A 356 23.91 16.80 -27.69
N SER A 357 22.78 16.50 -28.32
CA SER A 357 22.28 17.24 -29.48
C SER A 357 21.41 18.44 -29.10
N GLU A 358 20.71 18.38 -27.97
CA GLU A 358 19.79 19.43 -27.53
C GLU A 358 20.16 19.93 -26.12
N GLU A 359 20.63 21.18 -26.01
CA GLU A 359 21.05 21.79 -24.74
C GLU A 359 19.94 21.80 -23.68
N VAL A 360 18.68 22.02 -24.10
CA VAL A 360 17.51 21.99 -23.19
C VAL A 360 17.29 20.60 -22.60
N VAL A 361 17.59 19.53 -23.36
CA VAL A 361 17.49 18.14 -22.89
C VAL A 361 18.60 17.84 -21.88
N ASP A 362 19.84 18.25 -22.15
CA ASP A 362 20.95 18.11 -21.21
C ASP A 362 20.68 18.84 -19.89
N ARG A 363 20.21 20.09 -19.97
CA ARG A 363 19.83 20.89 -18.80
C ARG A 363 18.73 20.22 -17.97
N MET A 364 17.69 19.72 -18.64
CA MET A 364 16.59 19.00 -18.01
C MET A 364 17.05 17.72 -17.31
N LEU A 365 17.92 16.93 -17.95
CA LEU A 365 18.47 15.70 -17.37
C LEU A 365 19.36 15.98 -16.16
N LYS A 366 20.22 17.00 -16.23
CA LYS A 366 21.07 17.44 -15.11
C LYS A 366 20.24 17.84 -13.89
N TYR A 367 19.23 18.68 -14.08
CA TYR A 367 18.36 19.10 -12.99
C TYR A 367 17.56 17.92 -12.45
N ALA A 368 16.98 17.10 -13.34
CA ALA A 368 16.21 15.92 -12.95
C ALA A 368 17.05 14.91 -12.15
N GLN A 369 18.33 14.72 -12.50
CA GLN A 369 19.24 13.85 -11.76
C GLN A 369 19.53 14.39 -10.35
N GLN A 370 19.68 15.71 -10.18
CA GLN A 370 19.93 16.33 -8.88
C GLN A 370 18.71 16.30 -7.94
N VAL A 371 17.49 16.33 -8.49
CA VAL A 371 16.25 16.25 -7.69
C VAL A 371 15.68 14.83 -7.59
N GLU A 372 16.31 13.87 -8.27
CA GLU A 372 15.90 12.47 -8.26
C GLU A 372 15.92 11.92 -6.82
N GLY A 373 14.84 11.24 -6.43
CA GLY A 373 14.72 10.61 -5.12
C GLY A 373 14.32 11.55 -3.97
N LEU A 374 14.22 12.87 -4.22
CA LEU A 374 13.64 13.80 -3.25
C LEU A 374 12.16 13.49 -3.01
N LEU A 375 11.66 13.88 -1.83
CA LEU A 375 10.25 13.73 -1.49
C LEU A 375 9.45 14.87 -2.12
N ARG A 376 8.40 14.53 -2.87
CA ARG A 376 7.55 15.47 -3.61
C ARG A 376 6.32 15.86 -2.83
N ASN A 377 5.64 14.89 -2.24
CA ASN A 377 4.35 15.10 -1.60
C ASN A 377 4.15 14.14 -0.43
N ALA A 378 3.43 14.63 0.58
CA ALA A 378 2.82 13.79 1.59
C ALA A 378 1.58 13.10 1.01
N SER A 379 1.34 11.88 1.44
CA SER A 379 0.13 11.11 1.17
C SER A 379 -0.15 10.20 2.36
N THR A 380 -1.29 9.53 2.38
CA THR A 380 -1.64 8.60 3.45
C THR A 380 -1.31 7.17 3.04
N HIS A 381 -0.89 6.35 3.99
CA HIS A 381 -0.62 4.93 3.73
C HIS A 381 -1.94 4.27 3.33
N ALA A 382 -1.93 3.55 2.22
CA ALA A 382 -3.16 2.98 1.65
C ALA A 382 -3.86 1.99 2.59
N ALA A 383 -3.14 1.39 3.53
CA ALA A 383 -3.68 0.40 4.48
C ALA A 383 -3.41 0.75 5.97
N GLY A 384 -2.46 1.64 6.26
CA GLY A 384 -1.80 1.68 7.57
C GLY A 384 -2.54 2.61 8.51
N VAL A 385 -3.08 2.04 9.58
CA VAL A 385 -3.77 2.75 10.66
C VAL A 385 -3.03 2.48 11.97
N VAL A 386 -2.93 3.48 12.83
CA VAL A 386 -2.41 3.34 14.19
C VAL A 386 -3.53 3.55 15.19
N ILE A 387 -3.47 2.80 16.29
CA ILE A 387 -4.39 2.94 17.42
C ILE A 387 -3.54 3.14 18.68
N ALA A 388 -3.70 4.29 19.33
CA ALA A 388 -2.97 4.68 20.54
C ALA A 388 -3.83 4.49 21.80
N ASP A 389 -3.19 4.46 22.97
CA ASP A 389 -3.88 4.45 24.27
C ASP A 389 -4.40 5.84 24.69
N ARG A 390 -3.88 6.90 24.08
CA ARG A 390 -4.14 8.33 24.33
C ARG A 390 -4.09 9.14 23.02
N PRO A 391 -4.35 10.47 23.01
CA PRO A 391 -4.27 11.28 21.79
C PRO A 391 -2.92 11.12 21.06
N ILE A 392 -2.96 10.97 19.73
CA ILE A 392 -1.75 10.65 18.93
C ILE A 392 -0.73 11.79 18.95
N ASP A 393 -1.19 13.05 19.02
CA ASP A 393 -0.36 14.25 19.05
C ASP A 393 0.49 14.39 20.32
N GLU A 394 0.12 13.69 21.41
CA GLU A 394 0.99 13.54 22.59
C GLU A 394 2.21 12.65 22.31
N LEU A 395 2.14 11.79 21.29
CA LEU A 395 3.15 10.77 20.99
C LEU A 395 4.00 11.14 19.76
N VAL A 396 3.35 11.60 18.69
CA VAL A 396 3.95 11.91 17.39
C VAL A 396 3.24 13.10 16.71
N PRO A 397 3.96 13.94 15.94
CA PRO A 397 3.32 15.02 15.21
C PRO A 397 2.37 14.51 14.13
N LEU A 398 1.32 15.28 13.85
CA LEU A 398 0.27 14.95 12.88
C LEU A 398 0.34 15.82 11.62
N TYR A 399 -0.17 15.28 10.52
CA TYR A 399 -0.38 15.93 9.23
C TYR A 399 -1.86 15.76 8.85
N GLN A 400 -2.53 16.87 8.51
CA GLN A 400 -3.90 16.85 8.02
C GLN A 400 -3.91 17.18 6.53
N ASP A 401 -4.31 16.22 5.70
CA ASP A 401 -4.66 16.53 4.31
C ASP A 401 -6.01 17.25 4.30
N PRO A 402 -6.16 18.44 3.70
CA PRO A 402 -7.44 19.13 3.59
C PRO A 402 -8.55 18.33 2.89
N ARG A 403 -8.19 17.28 2.15
CA ARG A 403 -9.12 16.37 1.45
C ARG A 403 -9.49 15.13 2.26
N SER A 404 -8.84 14.90 3.40
CA SER A 404 -9.07 13.75 4.29
C SER A 404 -9.73 14.22 5.59
N ASP A 405 -10.64 13.42 6.14
CA ASP A 405 -11.24 13.67 7.45
C ASP A 405 -10.36 13.15 8.61
N MET A 406 -9.40 12.27 8.33
CA MET A 406 -8.53 11.65 9.34
C MET A 406 -7.08 12.12 9.21
N PRO A 407 -6.41 12.51 10.31
CA PRO A 407 -5.00 12.91 10.29
C PRO A 407 -4.08 11.71 10.07
N ALA A 408 -2.90 11.99 9.53
CA ALA A 408 -1.81 11.04 9.41
C ALA A 408 -0.65 11.39 10.35
N THR A 409 0.03 10.40 10.91
CA THR A 409 1.28 10.61 11.67
C THR A 409 2.37 11.11 10.74
N GLN A 410 3.11 12.18 11.07
CA GLN A 410 4.25 12.62 10.25
C GLN A 410 5.42 11.62 10.25
N PHE A 411 5.39 10.64 11.16
CA PHE A 411 6.27 9.49 11.11
C PHE A 411 5.74 8.47 10.12
N ASN A 412 6.59 8.08 9.17
CA ASN A 412 6.28 6.97 8.28
C ASN A 412 6.28 5.64 9.04
N MET A 413 5.92 4.56 8.35
CA MET A 413 5.82 3.21 8.91
C MET A 413 7.04 2.77 9.73
N LYS A 414 8.26 3.14 9.31
CA LYS A 414 9.49 2.75 10.01
C LYS A 414 9.65 3.43 11.37
N TRP A 415 9.20 4.68 11.48
CA TRP A 415 9.43 5.50 12.67
C TRP A 415 8.24 5.46 13.64
N VAL A 416 7.03 5.21 13.13
CA VAL A 416 5.81 5.15 13.95
C VAL A 416 5.84 3.98 14.93
N GLU A 417 6.32 2.81 14.51
CA GLU A 417 6.51 1.63 15.37
C GLU A 417 7.56 1.89 16.46
N GLN A 418 8.67 2.52 16.09
CA GLN A 418 9.72 2.89 17.05
C GLN A 418 9.28 3.98 18.04
N ALA A 419 8.23 4.74 17.70
CA ALA A 419 7.61 5.70 18.59
C ALA A 419 6.60 5.06 19.56
N GLY A 420 6.43 3.73 19.51
CA GLY A 420 5.57 2.93 20.37
C GLY A 420 4.17 2.69 19.82
N LEU A 421 3.83 3.24 18.65
CA LEU A 421 2.50 3.08 18.07
C LEU A 421 2.38 1.76 17.32
N VAL A 422 1.35 0.99 17.63
CA VAL A 422 1.06 -0.29 16.95
C VAL A 422 0.33 -0.01 15.64
N LYS A 423 0.84 -0.60 14.56
CA LYS A 423 0.24 -0.57 13.22
C LYS A 423 -0.81 -1.66 13.08
N PHE A 424 -1.88 -1.32 12.38
CA PHE A 424 -2.87 -2.26 11.85
C PHE A 424 -3.05 -1.98 10.36
N ASP A 425 -2.90 -3.00 9.52
CA ASP A 425 -3.07 -2.85 8.08
C ASP A 425 -4.49 -3.23 7.63
N PHE A 426 -5.27 -2.21 7.25
CA PHE A 426 -6.60 -2.30 6.65
C PHE A 426 -6.47 -2.23 5.12
N LEU A 427 -6.04 -3.32 4.49
CA LEU A 427 -5.85 -3.33 3.05
C LEU A 427 -7.20 -3.47 2.33
N GLY A 428 -7.45 -2.64 1.33
CA GLY A 428 -8.62 -2.79 0.45
C GLY A 428 -8.31 -3.80 -0.66
N LEU A 429 -8.74 -5.05 -0.50
CA LEU A 429 -8.57 -6.08 -1.52
C LEU A 429 -9.79 -6.10 -2.47
N LYS A 430 -9.55 -5.65 -3.71
CA LYS A 430 -10.56 -5.65 -4.78
C LYS A 430 -11.23 -7.01 -4.97
N THR A 431 -10.48 -8.10 -4.83
CA THR A 431 -11.00 -9.47 -5.00
C THR A 431 -12.14 -9.80 -4.03
N LEU A 432 -12.09 -9.31 -2.78
CA LEU A 432 -13.17 -9.52 -1.83
C LEU A 432 -14.43 -8.77 -2.24
N THR A 433 -14.29 -7.57 -2.81
CA THR A 433 -15.40 -6.84 -3.43
C THR A 433 -16.00 -7.63 -4.60
N VAL A 434 -15.16 -8.22 -5.46
CA VAL A 434 -15.62 -9.07 -6.58
C VAL A 434 -16.43 -10.26 -6.06
N VAL A 435 -15.89 -11.00 -5.09
CA VAL A 435 -16.56 -12.16 -4.49
C VAL A 435 -17.92 -11.77 -3.89
N LYS A 436 -17.94 -10.70 -3.09
CA LYS A 436 -19.17 -10.19 -2.47
C LYS A 436 -20.20 -9.76 -3.51
N GLY A 437 -19.79 -8.97 -4.50
CA GLY A 437 -20.68 -8.52 -5.58
C GLY A 437 -21.25 -9.69 -6.38
N ALA A 438 -20.47 -10.75 -6.60
CA ALA A 438 -20.95 -11.97 -7.28
C ALA A 438 -22.00 -12.69 -6.41
N VAL A 439 -21.71 -12.90 -5.12
CA VAL A 439 -22.66 -13.51 -4.18
C VAL A 439 -23.95 -12.70 -4.05
N ASP A 440 -23.87 -11.37 -4.03
CA ASP A 440 -25.05 -10.50 -3.96
C ASP A 440 -25.89 -10.56 -5.24
N LEU A 441 -25.25 -10.67 -6.42
CA LEU A 441 -25.94 -10.89 -7.70
C LEU A 441 -26.61 -12.28 -7.74
N ILE A 442 -25.94 -13.32 -7.24
CA ILE A 442 -26.51 -14.68 -7.12
C ILE A 442 -27.72 -14.66 -6.17
N ARG A 443 -27.62 -13.92 -5.06
CA ARG A 443 -28.71 -13.76 -4.08
C ARG A 443 -29.95 -13.10 -4.69
N LYS A 444 -29.80 -12.18 -5.65
CA LYS A 444 -30.93 -11.59 -6.38
C LYS A 444 -31.73 -12.62 -7.20
N ARG A 445 -31.14 -13.77 -7.53
CA ARG A 445 -31.83 -14.90 -8.16
C ARG A 445 -32.53 -15.82 -7.14
N GLY A 446 -32.46 -15.52 -5.85
CA GLY A 446 -33.00 -16.34 -4.78
C GLY A 446 -32.09 -17.51 -4.35
N ILE A 447 -30.84 -17.55 -4.83
CA ILE A 447 -29.86 -18.58 -4.48
C ILE A 447 -28.96 -18.03 -3.37
N ASN A 448 -28.87 -18.71 -2.23
CA ASN A 448 -27.98 -18.30 -1.15
C ASN A 448 -26.71 -19.16 -1.15
N VAL A 449 -25.58 -18.52 -1.42
CA VAL A 449 -24.25 -19.15 -1.40
C VAL A 449 -23.47 -18.60 -0.22
N ASN A 450 -22.90 -19.50 0.59
CA ASN A 450 -21.88 -19.15 1.56
C ASN A 450 -20.50 -19.46 0.97
N ILE A 451 -19.73 -18.43 0.68
CA ILE A 451 -18.42 -18.58 0.03
C ILE A 451 -17.36 -19.21 0.95
N ASP A 452 -17.54 -19.11 2.26
CA ASP A 452 -16.57 -19.61 3.25
C ASP A 452 -16.66 -21.12 3.46
N THR A 453 -17.73 -21.76 2.96
CA THR A 453 -18.01 -23.20 3.13
C THR A 453 -18.18 -23.91 1.79
N ILE A 454 -17.61 -23.36 0.71
CA ILE A 454 -17.65 -24.03 -0.61
C ILE A 454 -16.85 -25.33 -0.58
N ASP A 455 -17.27 -26.29 -1.40
CA ASP A 455 -16.55 -27.54 -1.60
C ASP A 455 -15.18 -27.25 -2.25
N LEU A 456 -14.10 -27.69 -1.59
CA LEU A 456 -12.73 -27.51 -2.08
C LEU A 456 -12.28 -28.61 -3.05
N GLU A 457 -13.15 -29.59 -3.32
CA GLU A 457 -12.92 -30.69 -4.26
C GLU A 457 -13.76 -30.55 -5.55
N ASP A 458 -14.39 -29.39 -5.79
CA ASP A 458 -15.26 -29.18 -6.95
C ASP A 458 -14.52 -29.39 -8.28
N LYS A 459 -14.97 -30.41 -9.02
CA LYS A 459 -14.37 -30.80 -10.30
C LYS A 459 -14.45 -29.68 -11.34
N ALA A 460 -15.57 -28.96 -11.41
CA ALA A 460 -15.74 -27.90 -12.40
C ALA A 460 -14.70 -26.77 -12.22
N THR A 461 -14.38 -26.46 -10.97
CA THR A 461 -13.34 -25.50 -10.59
C THR A 461 -11.95 -25.97 -11.03
N PHE A 462 -11.58 -27.23 -10.78
CA PHE A 462 -10.29 -27.77 -11.24
C PHE A 462 -10.20 -27.94 -12.75
N ASP A 463 -11.30 -28.29 -13.43
CA ASP A 463 -11.36 -28.33 -14.89
C ASP A 463 -11.11 -26.93 -15.50
N LEU A 464 -11.61 -25.86 -14.85
CA LEU A 464 -11.34 -24.47 -15.22
C LEU A 464 -9.85 -24.12 -15.07
N TYR A 465 -9.22 -24.50 -13.96
CA TYR A 465 -7.78 -24.32 -13.76
C TYR A 465 -6.95 -25.13 -14.76
N ALA A 466 -7.24 -26.41 -14.95
CA ALA A 466 -6.50 -27.30 -15.85
C ALA A 466 -6.61 -26.89 -17.32
N SER A 467 -7.74 -26.28 -17.72
CA SER A 467 -7.91 -25.67 -19.05
C SER A 467 -7.34 -24.25 -19.16
N ALA A 468 -6.80 -23.71 -18.05
CA ALA A 468 -6.26 -22.36 -17.92
C ALA A 468 -7.23 -21.26 -18.38
N LYS A 469 -8.52 -21.44 -18.09
CA LYS A 469 -9.56 -20.42 -18.32
C LYS A 469 -9.63 -19.45 -17.14
N THR A 470 -8.49 -18.89 -16.74
CA THR A 470 -8.31 -18.16 -15.47
C THR A 470 -8.28 -16.64 -15.61
N VAL A 471 -8.73 -16.09 -16.74
CA VAL A 471 -8.96 -14.63 -16.85
C VAL A 471 -9.90 -14.17 -15.73
N ALA A 472 -9.53 -13.10 -15.01
CA ALA A 472 -10.22 -12.60 -13.83
C ALA A 472 -10.20 -13.49 -12.57
N VAL A 473 -9.54 -14.66 -12.62
CA VAL A 473 -9.31 -15.49 -11.43
C VAL A 473 -8.08 -14.95 -10.70
N PHE A 474 -8.24 -14.72 -9.40
CA PHE A 474 -7.24 -14.06 -8.59
C PHE A 474 -5.91 -14.82 -8.55
N GLN A 475 -4.78 -14.09 -8.57
CA GLN A 475 -3.39 -14.58 -8.62
C GLN A 475 -2.98 -15.33 -9.90
N VAL A 476 -3.92 -15.90 -10.67
CA VAL A 476 -3.60 -16.84 -11.75
C VAL A 476 -4.04 -16.42 -13.16
N GLU A 477 -4.18 -15.11 -13.39
CA GLU A 477 -4.63 -14.55 -14.67
C GLU A 477 -3.51 -14.19 -15.67
N SER A 478 -2.23 -14.26 -15.26
CA SER A 478 -1.11 -13.92 -16.17
C SER A 478 -0.87 -15.03 -17.20
N SER A 479 -0.34 -14.67 -18.38
CA SER A 479 -0.09 -15.62 -19.47
C SER A 479 0.81 -16.78 -19.05
N GLY A 480 1.95 -16.50 -18.40
CA GLY A 480 2.84 -17.58 -17.96
C GLY A 480 2.28 -18.40 -16.80
N MET A 481 1.40 -17.84 -15.96
CA MET A 481 0.69 -18.64 -14.96
C MET A 481 -0.34 -19.57 -15.60
N MET A 482 -1.06 -19.08 -16.62
CA MET A 482 -1.95 -19.92 -17.43
C MET A 482 -1.18 -21.08 -18.08
N ASP A 483 0.03 -20.84 -18.59
CA ASP A 483 0.86 -21.90 -19.17
C ASP A 483 1.31 -22.92 -18.11
N ALA A 484 1.69 -22.46 -16.92
CA ALA A 484 2.02 -23.31 -15.79
C ALA A 484 0.82 -24.18 -15.37
N LEU A 485 -0.38 -23.61 -15.29
CA LEU A 485 -1.62 -24.33 -14.98
C LEU A 485 -1.94 -25.44 -15.99
N ARG A 486 -1.79 -25.20 -17.30
CA ARG A 486 -2.01 -26.24 -18.32
C ARG A 486 -1.05 -27.42 -18.17
N ARG A 487 0.19 -27.16 -17.73
CA ARG A 487 1.18 -28.19 -17.48
C ARG A 487 0.92 -28.93 -16.16
N MET A 488 0.59 -28.19 -15.11
CA MET A 488 0.39 -28.70 -13.74
C MET A 488 -0.92 -29.50 -13.61
N LYS A 489 -1.97 -29.12 -14.33
CA LYS A 489 -3.32 -29.72 -14.25
C LYS A 489 -3.77 -29.90 -12.80
N PRO A 490 -3.94 -28.81 -12.04
CA PRO A 490 -4.23 -28.88 -10.60
C PRO A 490 -5.51 -29.66 -10.34
N ASN A 491 -5.49 -30.50 -9.31
CA ASN A 491 -6.61 -31.35 -8.88
C ASN A 491 -6.86 -31.30 -7.37
N CYS A 492 -6.05 -30.56 -6.62
CA CYS A 492 -6.29 -30.20 -5.22
C CYS A 492 -5.89 -28.74 -4.97
N ILE A 493 -6.27 -28.20 -3.81
CA ILE A 493 -5.96 -26.80 -3.46
C ILE A 493 -4.45 -26.61 -3.23
N GLU A 494 -3.76 -27.62 -2.71
CA GLU A 494 -2.32 -27.61 -2.43
C GLU A 494 -1.49 -27.33 -3.70
N ASP A 495 -1.96 -27.79 -4.87
CA ASP A 495 -1.34 -27.43 -6.15
C ASP A 495 -1.36 -25.92 -6.41
N ILE A 496 -2.45 -25.25 -6.05
CA ILE A 496 -2.60 -23.80 -6.21
C ILE A 496 -1.69 -23.06 -5.22
N VAL A 497 -1.58 -23.57 -3.98
CA VAL A 497 -0.64 -23.06 -2.97
C VAL A 497 0.80 -23.14 -3.49
N ALA A 498 1.19 -24.30 -4.03
CA ALA A 498 2.51 -24.55 -4.57
C ALA A 498 2.79 -23.68 -5.80
N LEU A 499 1.82 -23.52 -6.70
CA LEU A 499 1.97 -22.72 -7.91
C LEU A 499 2.24 -21.24 -7.58
N VAL A 500 1.49 -20.66 -6.65
CA VAL A 500 1.68 -19.26 -6.20
C VAL A 500 3.06 -19.06 -5.55
N ALA A 501 3.58 -20.09 -4.89
CA ALA A 501 4.92 -20.08 -4.32
C ALA A 501 6.02 -20.20 -5.39
N LEU A 502 5.85 -21.11 -6.35
CA LEU A 502 6.86 -21.45 -7.37
C LEU A 502 6.96 -20.41 -8.50
N TYR A 503 5.88 -19.70 -8.84
CA TYR A 503 5.85 -18.77 -9.98
C TYR A 503 6.54 -17.43 -9.67
N ARG A 504 7.86 -17.49 -9.41
CA ARG A 504 8.76 -16.37 -9.13
C ARG A 504 10.12 -16.56 -9.78
N PRO A 505 10.86 -15.47 -10.10
CA PRO A 505 12.23 -15.59 -10.60
C PRO A 505 13.11 -16.42 -9.67
N GLY A 506 13.72 -17.49 -10.19
CA GLY A 506 14.41 -18.53 -9.42
C GLY A 506 13.62 -19.84 -9.38
N PRO A 507 12.65 -20.01 -8.46
CA PRO A 507 11.93 -21.28 -8.30
C PRO A 507 11.01 -21.64 -9.48
N MET A 508 10.76 -20.73 -10.43
CA MET A 508 10.07 -21.06 -11.69
C MET A 508 10.73 -22.21 -12.46
N GLU A 509 12.05 -22.38 -12.33
CA GLU A 509 12.80 -23.47 -12.96
C GLU A 509 12.37 -24.86 -12.44
N ASN A 510 11.78 -24.92 -11.25
CA ASN A 510 11.30 -26.16 -10.62
C ASN A 510 9.86 -26.53 -11.03
N ILE A 511 9.10 -25.60 -11.64
CA ILE A 511 7.71 -25.87 -12.09
C ILE A 511 7.66 -27.07 -13.06
N PRO A 512 8.55 -27.17 -14.07
CA PRO A 512 8.67 -28.37 -14.92
C PRO A 512 8.74 -29.68 -14.14
N GLN A 513 9.69 -29.78 -13.21
CA GLN A 513 9.93 -30.98 -12.41
C GLN A 513 8.71 -31.32 -11.54
N TYR A 514 8.16 -30.32 -10.85
CA TYR A 514 6.93 -30.47 -10.06
C TYR A 514 5.80 -31.08 -10.89
N CYS A 515 5.57 -30.53 -12.09
CA CYS A 515 4.51 -31.00 -12.97
C CYS A 515 4.75 -32.42 -13.49
N ASP A 516 6.00 -32.79 -13.78
CA ASP A 516 6.32 -34.10 -14.34
C ASP A 516 6.19 -35.20 -13.29
N VAL A 517 6.64 -34.95 -12.04
CA VAL A 517 6.43 -35.88 -10.91
C VAL A 517 4.95 -36.04 -10.62
N LYS A 518 4.23 -34.92 -10.45
CA LYS A 518 2.79 -34.93 -10.16
C LYS A 518 1.98 -35.70 -11.20
N ASN A 519 2.27 -35.49 -12.48
CA ASN A 519 1.55 -36.14 -13.58
C ASN A 519 2.05 -37.57 -13.86
N GLY A 520 2.90 -38.16 -13.01
CA GLY A 520 3.42 -39.52 -13.16
C GLY A 520 4.35 -39.72 -14.36
N ARG A 521 5.03 -38.65 -14.81
CA ARG A 521 6.01 -38.68 -15.92
C ARG A 521 7.45 -38.84 -15.42
N ALA A 522 7.69 -38.63 -14.14
CA ALA A 522 8.96 -38.82 -13.45
C ALA A 522 8.70 -39.35 -12.05
N ASP A 523 9.67 -40.09 -11.50
CA ASP A 523 9.61 -40.56 -10.12
C ASP A 523 9.99 -39.43 -9.16
N ARG A 524 9.38 -39.44 -7.97
CA ARG A 524 9.72 -38.49 -6.90
C ARG A 524 11.10 -38.82 -6.35
N GLU A 525 11.95 -37.81 -6.28
CA GLU A 525 13.25 -37.92 -5.61
C GLU A 525 13.05 -37.96 -4.09
N LEU A 526 13.59 -38.99 -3.43
CA LEU A 526 13.55 -39.16 -1.98
C LEU A 526 14.86 -38.65 -1.37
N MET A 527 14.76 -37.73 -0.41
CA MET A 527 15.91 -37.14 0.24
C MET A 527 16.35 -37.98 1.43
N HIS A 528 15.46 -38.22 2.38
CA HIS A 528 15.74 -39.02 3.57
C HIS A 528 14.43 -39.45 4.23
N PRO A 529 14.32 -40.70 4.75
CA PRO A 529 13.06 -41.19 5.33
C PRO A 529 12.46 -40.34 6.44
N SER A 530 13.28 -39.55 7.15
CA SER A 530 12.82 -38.64 8.22
C SER A 530 12.20 -37.33 7.74
N ILE A 531 12.29 -37.00 6.44
CA ILE A 531 11.75 -35.73 5.91
C ILE A 531 10.92 -35.92 4.63
N ASP A 532 10.91 -37.11 4.03
CA ASP A 532 10.21 -37.35 2.77
C ASP A 532 8.69 -37.10 2.86
N HIS A 533 8.07 -37.28 4.04
CA HIS A 533 6.66 -36.93 4.27
C HIS A 533 6.40 -35.43 4.24
N LEU A 534 7.38 -34.60 4.65
CA LEU A 534 7.26 -33.13 4.63
C LEU A 534 7.23 -32.58 3.20
N LEU A 535 7.80 -33.32 2.25
CA LEU A 535 7.94 -32.94 0.85
C LEU A 535 6.90 -33.62 -0.07
N GLU A 536 6.00 -34.42 0.49
CA GLU A 536 5.00 -35.16 -0.28
C GLU A 536 4.05 -34.22 -1.04
N GLU A 537 3.51 -33.22 -0.33
CA GLU A 537 2.67 -32.16 -0.90
C GLU A 537 3.35 -31.44 -2.07
N THR A 538 4.67 -31.26 -1.96
CA THR A 538 5.45 -30.47 -2.92
C THR A 538 6.23 -31.33 -3.92
N GLN A 539 5.84 -32.60 -4.08
CA GLN A 539 6.41 -33.51 -5.07
C GLN A 539 7.93 -33.70 -4.93
N GLY A 540 8.45 -33.67 -3.70
CA GLY A 540 9.88 -33.83 -3.39
C GLY A 540 10.69 -32.52 -3.46
N ILE A 541 10.06 -31.38 -3.76
CA ILE A 541 10.75 -30.09 -3.92
C ILE A 541 10.55 -29.25 -2.65
N ILE A 542 11.61 -28.62 -2.14
CA ILE A 542 11.50 -27.68 -1.03
C ILE A 542 10.96 -26.35 -1.57
N VAL A 543 9.73 -26.00 -1.19
CA VAL A 543 9.04 -24.79 -1.69
C VAL A 543 8.81 -23.80 -0.56
N TYR A 544 8.48 -24.28 0.63
CA TYR A 544 8.02 -23.43 1.73
C TYR A 544 9.08 -23.18 2.80
N GLN A 545 8.99 -22.02 3.45
CA GLN A 545 9.79 -21.68 4.62
C GLN A 545 9.48 -22.61 5.80
N GLU A 546 8.21 -22.98 5.95
CA GLU A 546 7.75 -23.92 6.97
C GLU A 546 8.38 -25.32 6.77
N GLN A 547 8.58 -25.77 5.54
CA GLN A 547 9.30 -27.03 5.25
C GLN A 547 10.75 -26.96 5.69
N VAL A 548 11.44 -25.83 5.43
CA VAL A 548 12.82 -25.60 5.91
C VAL A 548 12.88 -25.70 7.44
N MET A 549 11.89 -25.12 8.13
CA MET A 549 11.83 -25.17 9.59
C MET A 549 11.58 -26.60 10.11
N GLN A 550 10.65 -27.34 9.49
CA GLN A 550 10.35 -28.72 9.88
C GLN A 550 11.50 -29.67 9.57
N ILE A 551 12.22 -29.48 8.45
CA ILE A 551 13.43 -30.26 8.15
C ILE A 551 14.48 -30.02 9.24
N ALA A 552 14.72 -28.77 9.65
CA ALA A 552 15.67 -28.48 10.73
C ALA A 552 15.24 -29.09 12.08
N GLN A 553 13.94 -29.09 12.37
CA GLN A 553 13.38 -29.70 13.58
C GLN A 553 13.55 -31.22 13.58
N GLU A 554 13.04 -31.91 12.55
CA GLU A 554 12.99 -33.38 12.51
C GLU A 554 14.35 -33.99 12.20
N MET A 555 15.12 -33.39 11.28
CA MET A 555 16.43 -33.90 10.92
C MET A 555 17.48 -33.55 11.96
N ALA A 556 17.54 -32.29 12.42
CA ALA A 556 18.63 -31.80 13.26
C ALA A 556 18.24 -31.49 14.71
N GLY A 557 16.99 -31.73 15.12
CA GLY A 557 16.55 -31.57 16.51
C GLY A 557 16.40 -30.11 16.97
N TYR A 558 16.25 -29.16 16.05
CA TYR A 558 16.02 -27.75 16.39
C TYR A 558 14.67 -27.57 17.10
N SER A 559 14.58 -26.60 18.02
CA SER A 559 13.27 -26.05 18.39
C SER A 559 12.66 -25.34 17.18
N LEU A 560 11.33 -25.26 17.08
CA LEU A 560 10.68 -24.50 15.99
C LEU A 560 11.04 -23.00 16.04
N GLY A 561 11.30 -22.45 17.24
CA GLY A 561 11.83 -21.10 17.42
C GLY A 561 13.23 -20.92 16.85
N GLY A 562 14.14 -21.85 17.14
CA GLY A 562 15.49 -21.88 16.59
C GLY A 562 15.50 -22.11 15.07
N ALA A 563 14.57 -22.91 14.56
CA ALA A 563 14.40 -23.15 13.13
C ALA A 563 13.94 -21.88 12.37
N ASP A 564 13.09 -21.03 12.96
CA ASP A 564 12.77 -19.72 12.36
C ASP A 564 13.99 -18.77 12.35
N LEU A 565 14.85 -18.83 13.39
CA LEU A 565 16.11 -18.06 13.41
C LEU A 565 17.04 -18.49 12.26
N LEU A 566 17.20 -19.80 12.05
CA LEU A 566 17.94 -20.36 10.91
C LEU A 566 17.39 -19.86 9.58
N ARG A 567 16.07 -20.01 9.36
CA ARG A 567 15.39 -19.53 8.14
C ARG A 567 15.59 -18.02 7.92
N ARG A 568 15.70 -17.23 9.00
CA ARG A 568 15.96 -15.79 8.89
C ARG A 568 17.41 -15.47 8.51
N ALA A 569 18.38 -16.19 9.07
CA ALA A 569 19.79 -16.06 8.69
C ALA A 569 19.97 -16.35 7.19
N MET A 570 19.34 -17.43 6.74
CA MET A 570 19.17 -17.83 5.35
C MET A 570 18.61 -16.69 4.48
N GLY A 571 17.44 -16.14 4.83
CA GLY A 571 16.80 -15.09 4.03
C GLY A 571 17.56 -13.75 3.98
N LYS A 572 18.41 -13.45 4.96
CA LYS A 572 19.22 -12.20 5.00
C LYS A 572 20.59 -12.33 4.32
N LYS A 573 20.96 -13.52 3.82
CA LYS A 573 22.27 -13.79 3.20
C LYS A 573 23.46 -13.41 4.09
N ILE A 574 23.34 -13.61 5.41
CA ILE A 574 24.43 -13.31 6.33
C ILE A 574 25.32 -14.55 6.43
N GLN A 575 26.33 -14.63 5.57
CA GLN A 575 27.24 -15.79 5.51
C GLN A 575 27.80 -16.16 6.89
N ALA A 576 28.21 -15.15 7.66
CA ALA A 576 28.75 -15.35 9.01
C ALA A 576 27.76 -15.97 10.01
N GLU A 577 26.45 -15.84 9.82
CA GLU A 577 25.43 -16.51 10.64
C GLU A 577 25.15 -17.92 10.12
N MET A 578 25.12 -18.11 8.80
CA MET A 578 24.98 -19.44 8.18
C MET A 578 26.13 -20.37 8.58
N ASP A 579 27.36 -19.85 8.61
CA ASP A 579 28.56 -20.61 9.01
C ASP A 579 28.50 -21.05 10.49
N LYS A 580 27.74 -20.36 11.35
CA LYS A 580 27.53 -20.73 12.75
C LYS A 580 26.47 -21.82 12.93
N GLU A 581 25.46 -21.85 12.05
CA GLU A 581 24.36 -22.81 12.14
C GLU A 581 24.70 -24.14 11.45
N ARG A 582 25.57 -24.14 10.44
CA ARG A 582 25.99 -25.35 9.71
C ARG A 582 26.51 -26.46 10.63
N PRO A 583 27.46 -26.21 11.57
CA PRO A 583 27.95 -27.26 12.46
C PRO A 583 26.85 -27.82 13.36
N LYS A 584 25.96 -26.96 13.88
CA LYS A 584 24.84 -27.36 14.75
C LYS A 584 23.86 -28.27 14.00
N PHE A 585 23.56 -27.95 12.74
CA PHE A 585 22.69 -28.79 11.91
C PHE A 585 23.30 -30.16 11.67
N LEU A 586 24.58 -30.22 11.29
CA LEU A 586 25.27 -31.49 11.04
C LEU A 586 25.41 -32.35 12.30
N GLU A 587 25.73 -31.75 13.44
CA GLU A 587 25.81 -32.44 14.73
C GLU A 587 24.43 -32.96 15.17
N GLY A 588 23.39 -32.14 15.06
CA GLY A 588 22.01 -32.55 15.34
C GLY A 588 21.54 -33.69 14.44
N ALA A 589 21.82 -33.60 13.14
CA ALA A 589 21.48 -34.63 12.16
C ALA A 589 22.20 -35.96 12.45
N PHE A 590 23.48 -35.88 12.80
CA PHE A 590 24.25 -37.05 13.21
C PHE A 590 23.67 -37.70 14.47
N ASN A 591 23.31 -36.91 15.49
CA ASN A 591 22.69 -37.41 16.72
C ASN A 591 21.33 -38.09 16.47
N ASN A 592 20.61 -37.68 15.42
CA ASN A 592 19.35 -38.28 14.99
C ASN A 592 19.53 -39.44 13.99
N GLY A 593 20.76 -39.90 13.77
CA GLY A 593 21.06 -41.09 12.95
C GLY A 593 21.14 -40.85 11.44
N VAL A 594 21.28 -39.60 11.00
CA VAL A 594 21.46 -39.25 9.58
C VAL A 594 22.93 -39.38 9.20
N GLU A 595 23.23 -40.01 8.07
CA GLU A 595 24.61 -40.12 7.58
C GLU A 595 25.21 -38.74 7.29
N PRO A 596 26.47 -38.46 7.68
CA PRO A 596 27.09 -37.13 7.53
C PRO A 596 27.04 -36.59 6.10
N LYS A 597 27.25 -37.45 5.10
CA LYS A 597 27.20 -37.07 3.69
C LYS A 597 25.80 -36.62 3.27
N LYS A 598 24.76 -37.26 3.82
CA LYS A 598 23.37 -36.95 3.52
C LYS A 598 22.91 -35.69 4.24
N ALA A 599 23.36 -35.49 5.48
CA ALA A 599 23.14 -34.24 6.21
C ALA A 599 23.78 -33.03 5.48
N GLU A 600 24.98 -33.20 4.92
CA GLU A 600 25.64 -32.15 4.13
C GLU A 600 24.91 -31.86 2.81
N GLU A 601 24.46 -32.89 2.09
CA GLU A 601 23.63 -32.74 0.89
C GLU A 601 22.34 -31.95 1.18
N VAL A 602 21.63 -32.28 2.26
CA VAL A 602 20.40 -31.59 2.67
C VAL A 602 20.69 -30.16 3.08
N TRP A 603 21.78 -29.90 3.82
CA TRP A 603 22.18 -28.54 4.18
C TRP A 603 22.43 -27.66 2.95
N ASP A 604 23.19 -28.18 1.98
CA ASP A 604 23.51 -27.44 0.75
C ASP A 604 22.25 -27.15 -0.08
N LEU A 605 21.25 -28.02 -0.04
CA LEU A 605 19.93 -27.75 -0.62
C LEU A 605 19.22 -26.62 0.15
N LEU A 606 19.14 -26.70 1.49
CA LEU A 606 18.51 -25.66 2.31
C LEU A 606 19.15 -24.28 2.08
N ASP A 607 20.49 -24.21 1.98
CA ASP A 607 21.22 -22.95 1.71
C ASP A 607 20.92 -22.39 0.31
N LYS A 608 20.81 -23.24 -0.71
CA LYS A 608 20.39 -22.80 -2.05
C LYS A 608 18.94 -22.29 -2.05
N PHE A 609 18.04 -23.00 -1.37
CA PHE A 609 16.60 -22.71 -1.32
C PHE A 609 16.21 -21.56 -0.38
N ALA A 610 17.06 -21.22 0.59
CA ALA A 610 16.94 -20.06 1.47
C ALA A 610 16.53 -18.76 0.75
N ASN A 611 17.01 -18.60 -0.48
CA ASN A 611 16.78 -17.41 -1.31
C ASN A 611 15.37 -17.36 -1.91
N TYR A 612 14.67 -18.49 -1.96
CA TYR A 612 13.46 -18.68 -2.76
C TYR A 612 12.28 -19.27 -1.97
N GLY A 613 12.52 -19.74 -0.75
CA GLY A 613 11.49 -20.32 0.11
C GLY A 613 10.35 -19.33 0.38
N PHE A 614 9.11 -19.79 0.20
CA PHE A 614 7.92 -18.95 0.33
C PHE A 614 7.15 -19.22 1.64
N ASN A 615 6.47 -18.21 2.18
CA ASN A 615 5.65 -18.38 3.37
C ASN A 615 4.36 -19.13 3.00
N LYS A 616 4.21 -20.38 3.47
CA LYS A 616 3.06 -21.24 3.19
C LYS A 616 1.78 -20.66 3.75
N SER A 617 1.82 -20.11 4.95
CA SER A 617 0.65 -19.49 5.60
C SER A 617 0.05 -18.36 4.74
N HIS A 618 0.91 -17.53 4.16
CA HIS A 618 0.49 -16.49 3.21
C HIS A 618 0.01 -17.10 1.87
N ALA A 619 0.72 -18.09 1.33
CA ALA A 619 0.35 -18.74 0.08
C ALA A 619 -1.04 -19.40 0.16
N ALA A 620 -1.30 -20.14 1.24
CA ALA A 620 -2.52 -20.90 1.46
C ALA A 620 -3.73 -19.97 1.59
N ALA A 621 -3.60 -18.87 2.34
CA ALA A 621 -4.66 -17.88 2.44
C ALA A 621 -5.05 -17.27 1.09
N TYR A 622 -4.07 -16.87 0.27
CA TYR A 622 -4.35 -16.33 -1.06
C TYR A 622 -4.85 -17.39 -2.04
N ALA A 623 -4.41 -18.65 -1.90
CA ALA A 623 -4.90 -19.76 -2.71
C ALA A 623 -6.38 -20.04 -2.46
N VAL A 624 -6.87 -19.93 -1.21
CA VAL A 624 -8.30 -20.03 -0.91
C VAL A 624 -9.09 -18.94 -1.62
N VAL A 625 -8.63 -17.69 -1.58
CA VAL A 625 -9.31 -16.60 -2.32
C VAL A 625 -9.27 -16.83 -3.83
N SER A 626 -8.15 -17.33 -4.36
CA SER A 626 -8.06 -17.75 -5.76
C SER A 626 -9.11 -18.81 -6.09
N TYR A 627 -9.20 -19.84 -5.26
CA TYR A 627 -10.15 -20.94 -5.42
C TYR A 627 -11.60 -20.44 -5.37
N GLN A 628 -11.95 -19.56 -4.42
CA GLN A 628 -13.27 -18.93 -4.35
C GLN A 628 -13.63 -18.19 -5.65
N THR A 629 -12.68 -17.45 -6.24
CA THR A 629 -12.92 -16.78 -7.52
C THR A 629 -13.05 -17.76 -8.69
N ALA A 630 -12.27 -18.84 -8.72
CA ALA A 630 -12.37 -19.86 -9.74
C ALA A 630 -13.70 -20.64 -9.63
N TRP A 631 -14.13 -20.95 -8.41
CA TRP A 631 -15.40 -21.62 -8.13
C TRP A 631 -16.60 -20.79 -8.56
N LEU A 632 -16.60 -19.49 -8.24
CA LEU A 632 -17.62 -18.55 -8.72
C LEU A 632 -17.62 -18.48 -10.25
N LYS A 633 -16.45 -18.45 -10.88
CA LYS A 633 -16.35 -18.42 -12.34
C LYS A 633 -16.84 -19.72 -12.99
N ALA A 634 -16.56 -20.87 -12.39
CA ALA A 634 -16.96 -22.17 -12.93
C ALA A 634 -18.48 -22.41 -12.77
N ASN A 635 -19.05 -22.04 -11.62
CA ASN A 635 -20.42 -22.38 -11.25
C ASN A 635 -21.43 -21.25 -11.49
N TYR A 636 -21.00 -19.98 -11.40
CA TYR A 636 -21.82 -18.78 -11.59
C TYR A 636 -21.11 -17.73 -12.47
N PRO A 637 -20.74 -18.09 -13.71
CA PRO A 637 -19.89 -17.25 -14.56
C PRO A 637 -20.49 -15.88 -14.89
N VAL A 638 -21.82 -15.79 -15.00
CA VAL A 638 -22.51 -14.55 -15.40
C VAL A 638 -22.40 -13.49 -14.29
N GLU A 639 -22.75 -13.85 -13.06
CA GLU A 639 -22.67 -13.00 -11.88
C GLU A 639 -21.23 -12.67 -11.51
N PHE A 640 -20.33 -13.66 -11.62
CA PHE A 640 -18.91 -13.45 -11.38
C PHE A 640 -18.32 -12.43 -12.33
N MET A 641 -18.52 -12.59 -13.64
CA MET A 641 -17.97 -11.65 -14.63
C MET A 641 -18.60 -10.26 -14.53
N ALA A 642 -19.91 -10.16 -14.26
CA ALA A 642 -20.54 -8.86 -13.99
C ALA A 642 -19.91 -8.15 -12.78
N SER A 643 -19.63 -8.89 -11.71
CA SER A 643 -18.95 -8.36 -10.51
C SER A 643 -17.51 -7.93 -10.78
N VAL A 644 -16.73 -8.73 -11.53
CA VAL A 644 -15.36 -8.38 -11.96
C VAL A 644 -15.36 -7.07 -12.74
N MET A 645 -16.27 -6.93 -13.70
CA MET A 645 -16.38 -5.73 -14.54
C MET A 645 -16.80 -4.49 -13.73
N ASN A 646 -17.59 -4.66 -12.67
CA ASN A 646 -17.92 -3.55 -11.76
C ASN A 646 -16.72 -3.01 -11.00
N CYS A 647 -15.81 -3.87 -10.57
CA CYS A 647 -14.62 -3.41 -9.84
C CYS A 647 -13.58 -2.73 -10.75
N ASP A 648 -13.64 -2.89 -12.08
CA ASP A 648 -12.78 -2.21 -13.06
C ASP A 648 -13.58 -1.29 -14.00
N LEU A 649 -14.73 -0.79 -13.54
CA LEU A 649 -15.70 -0.05 -14.36
C LEU A 649 -15.10 1.14 -15.13
N HIS A 650 -14.07 1.78 -14.58
CA HIS A 650 -13.43 2.96 -15.17
C HIS A 650 -12.23 2.62 -16.08
N LEU A 651 -11.82 1.35 -16.13
CA LEU A 651 -10.64 0.90 -16.88
C LEU A 651 -11.09 0.27 -18.21
N THR A 652 -11.31 1.11 -19.23
CA THR A 652 -11.82 0.67 -20.54
C THR A 652 -11.00 -0.45 -21.17
N ASP A 653 -9.67 -0.40 -21.08
CA ASP A 653 -8.80 -1.44 -21.65
C ASP A 653 -8.96 -2.79 -20.94
N LYS A 654 -9.14 -2.80 -19.61
CA LYS A 654 -9.44 -4.02 -18.86
C LYS A 654 -10.84 -4.55 -19.16
N LEU A 655 -11.83 -3.66 -19.26
CA LEU A 655 -13.19 -4.05 -19.64
C LEU A 655 -13.22 -4.73 -21.01
N HIS A 656 -12.37 -4.33 -21.96
CA HIS A 656 -12.24 -5.02 -23.24
C HIS A 656 -11.75 -6.47 -23.07
N VAL A 657 -10.73 -6.70 -22.23
CA VAL A 657 -10.23 -8.05 -21.94
C VAL A 657 -11.33 -8.91 -21.33
N TYR A 658 -12.10 -8.37 -20.38
CA TYR A 658 -13.22 -9.10 -19.78
C TYR A 658 -14.37 -9.34 -20.76
N PHE A 659 -14.66 -8.39 -21.64
CA PHE A 659 -15.66 -8.54 -22.69
C PHE A 659 -15.32 -9.69 -23.66
N ASP A 660 -14.05 -9.81 -24.07
CA ASP A 660 -13.60 -10.93 -24.89
C ASP A 660 -13.72 -12.27 -24.14
N GLU A 661 -13.48 -12.28 -22.83
CA GLU A 661 -13.66 -13.47 -22.01
C GLU A 661 -15.14 -13.86 -21.86
N VAL A 662 -16.03 -12.90 -21.60
CA VAL A 662 -17.49 -13.13 -21.52
C VAL A 662 -18.00 -13.76 -22.82
N LYS A 663 -17.51 -13.30 -23.98
CA LYS A 663 -17.80 -13.93 -25.28
C LYS A 663 -17.28 -15.36 -25.38
N ARG A 664 -16.05 -15.64 -24.92
CA ARG A 664 -15.48 -16.99 -24.92
C ARG A 664 -16.24 -17.96 -24.02
N LEU A 665 -16.82 -17.45 -22.94
CA LEU A 665 -17.70 -18.21 -22.04
C LEU A 665 -19.11 -18.42 -22.62
N GLY A 666 -19.43 -17.82 -23.77
CA GLY A 666 -20.74 -17.94 -24.40
C GLY A 666 -21.85 -17.14 -23.69
N ILE A 667 -21.47 -16.12 -22.92
CA ILE A 667 -22.42 -15.30 -22.16
C ILE A 667 -22.85 -14.11 -23.02
N GLU A 668 -24.15 -13.89 -23.11
CA GLU A 668 -24.71 -12.75 -23.83
C GLU A 668 -24.64 -11.46 -23.00
N ILE A 669 -24.41 -10.33 -23.69
CA ILE A 669 -24.38 -9.00 -23.08
C ILE A 669 -25.51 -8.15 -23.68
N ILE A 670 -26.38 -7.65 -22.81
CA ILE A 670 -27.42 -6.69 -23.18
C ILE A 670 -26.76 -5.31 -23.34
N PRO A 671 -26.92 -4.63 -24.49
CA PRO A 671 -26.32 -3.33 -24.72
C PRO A 671 -26.86 -2.27 -23.75
N PRO A 672 -26.13 -1.15 -23.55
CA PRO A 672 -26.56 -0.06 -22.70
C PRO A 672 -27.98 0.39 -23.04
N CYS A 673 -28.85 0.53 -22.04
CA CYS A 673 -30.22 0.99 -22.22
C CYS A 673 -30.72 1.67 -20.95
N ILE A 674 -31.21 2.90 -21.06
CA ILE A 674 -31.65 3.70 -19.90
C ILE A 674 -32.80 3.05 -19.10
N ASN A 675 -33.58 2.18 -19.74
CA ASN A 675 -34.71 1.47 -19.13
C ASN A 675 -34.35 0.10 -18.56
N ARG A 676 -33.20 -0.49 -18.94
CA ARG A 676 -32.82 -1.86 -18.52
C ARG A 676 -31.51 -1.91 -17.73
N SER A 677 -30.56 -1.05 -18.06
CA SER A 677 -29.24 -0.97 -17.44
C SER A 677 -29.30 -0.28 -16.09
N GLU A 678 -28.49 -0.76 -15.15
CA GLU A 678 -28.22 -0.08 -13.89
C GLU A 678 -26.97 0.83 -14.01
N ALA A 679 -26.66 1.58 -12.96
CA ALA A 679 -25.42 2.33 -12.86
C ALA A 679 -24.17 1.41 -12.92
N LEU A 680 -24.31 0.17 -12.42
CA LEU A 680 -23.33 -0.91 -12.41
C LEU A 680 -23.78 -2.07 -13.31
N PHE A 681 -22.87 -2.96 -13.68
CA PHE A 681 -23.19 -4.20 -14.39
C PHE A 681 -24.09 -5.05 -13.50
N SER A 682 -25.14 -5.60 -14.12
CA SER A 682 -26.15 -6.41 -13.46
C SER A 682 -26.44 -7.66 -14.30
N VAL A 683 -27.23 -8.58 -13.75
CA VAL A 683 -27.61 -9.82 -14.42
C VAL A 683 -29.11 -9.85 -14.61
N ASN A 684 -29.55 -10.00 -15.86
CA ASN A 684 -30.95 -10.11 -16.25
C ASN A 684 -31.12 -11.37 -17.10
N ASP A 685 -31.99 -12.29 -16.67
CA ASP A 685 -32.31 -13.55 -17.40
C ASP A 685 -31.07 -14.37 -17.83
N GLY A 686 -30.04 -14.43 -16.98
CA GLY A 686 -28.80 -15.14 -17.29
C GLY A 686 -27.86 -14.41 -18.25
N MET A 687 -28.14 -13.15 -18.58
CA MET A 687 -27.33 -12.28 -19.42
C MET A 687 -26.74 -11.13 -18.60
N ILE A 688 -25.59 -10.61 -19.03
CA ILE A 688 -24.98 -9.43 -18.39
C ILE A 688 -25.59 -8.17 -19.00
N ALA A 689 -26.24 -7.34 -18.18
CA ALA A 689 -26.70 -6.02 -18.58
C ALA A 689 -25.57 -4.99 -18.43
N TYR A 690 -25.25 -4.29 -19.53
CA TYR A 690 -24.15 -3.33 -19.54
C TYR A 690 -24.40 -2.16 -18.58
N ALA A 691 -23.40 -1.82 -17.78
CA ALA A 691 -23.45 -0.71 -16.82
C ALA A 691 -23.46 0.65 -17.51
N LEU A 692 -24.41 1.53 -17.16
CA LEU A 692 -24.38 2.91 -17.66
C LEU A 692 -23.09 3.64 -17.20
N GLY A 693 -22.64 3.39 -15.97
CA GLY A 693 -21.42 3.99 -15.42
C GLY A 693 -20.11 3.48 -16.04
N GLY A 694 -20.16 2.36 -16.77
CA GLY A 694 -19.01 1.78 -17.47
C GLY A 694 -18.67 2.46 -18.79
N LEU A 695 -19.53 3.37 -19.24
CA LEU A 695 -19.27 4.18 -20.42
C LEU A 695 -18.21 5.25 -20.13
N LYS A 696 -17.29 5.41 -21.08
CA LYS A 696 -16.18 6.38 -20.95
C LYS A 696 -16.73 7.79 -20.72
N ASN A 697 -16.29 8.43 -19.64
CA ASN A 697 -16.75 9.75 -19.16
C ASN A 697 -18.19 9.81 -18.61
N VAL A 698 -18.82 8.70 -18.19
CA VAL A 698 -20.24 8.71 -17.77
C VAL A 698 -20.46 8.66 -16.25
N GLY A 699 -19.56 8.10 -15.45
CA GLY A 699 -19.59 8.19 -13.97
C GLY A 699 -20.78 7.48 -13.29
N SER A 700 -20.51 6.53 -12.39
CA SER A 700 -21.54 5.71 -11.73
C SER A 700 -22.51 6.53 -10.87
N GLU A 701 -22.03 7.52 -10.11
CA GLU A 701 -22.87 8.40 -9.28
C GLU A 701 -23.88 9.21 -10.11
N ALA A 702 -23.48 9.75 -11.26
CA ALA A 702 -24.40 10.46 -12.14
C ALA A 702 -25.48 9.52 -12.68
N MET A 703 -25.14 8.25 -12.94
CA MET A 703 -26.09 7.26 -13.44
C MET A 703 -27.10 6.81 -12.39
N ARG A 704 -26.79 6.94 -11.09
CA ARG A 704 -27.76 6.68 -10.03
C ARG A 704 -28.99 7.57 -10.14
N LEU A 705 -28.85 8.80 -10.64
CA LEU A 705 -29.99 9.69 -10.87
C LEU A 705 -31.04 9.08 -11.81
N PHE A 706 -30.61 8.34 -12.84
CA PHE A 706 -31.53 7.64 -13.75
C PHE A 706 -32.14 6.40 -13.10
N THR A 707 -31.35 5.61 -12.38
CA THR A 707 -31.85 4.39 -11.72
C THR A 707 -32.84 4.73 -10.60
N ASP A 708 -32.53 5.74 -9.79
CA ASP A 708 -33.40 6.20 -8.68
C ASP A 708 -34.69 6.80 -9.21
N ALA A 709 -34.62 7.59 -10.28
CA ALA A 709 -35.81 8.08 -10.96
C ALA A 709 -36.69 6.92 -11.45
N ARG A 710 -36.10 5.86 -12.01
CA ARG A 710 -36.80 4.65 -12.48
C ARG A 710 -37.43 3.85 -11.33
N ILE A 711 -36.75 3.73 -10.18
CA ILE A 711 -37.30 3.10 -8.98
C ILE A 711 -38.57 3.82 -8.51
N ASN A 712 -38.58 5.15 -8.52
CA ASN A 712 -39.69 5.96 -8.02
C ASN A 712 -40.85 6.13 -9.01
N GLY A 713 -40.59 6.06 -10.33
CA GLY A 713 -41.58 6.41 -11.36
C GLY A 713 -41.76 5.39 -12.48
N GLY A 714 -41.18 4.19 -12.39
CA GLY A 714 -41.24 3.16 -13.44
C GLY A 714 -40.35 3.48 -14.65
N LEU A 715 -40.52 2.71 -15.74
CA LEU A 715 -39.73 2.90 -16.97
C LEU A 715 -39.95 4.29 -17.59
N PHE A 716 -38.93 4.82 -18.25
CA PHE A 716 -39.03 6.04 -19.04
C PHE A 716 -39.80 5.77 -20.33
N LEU A 717 -40.75 6.65 -20.64
CA LEU A 717 -41.60 6.54 -21.83
C LEU A 717 -40.95 7.18 -23.06
N ASP A 718 -40.36 8.36 -22.87
CA ASP A 718 -39.69 9.15 -23.91
C ASP A 718 -38.60 10.05 -23.31
N LEU A 719 -37.92 10.83 -24.16
CA LEU A 719 -36.84 11.74 -23.75
C LEU A 719 -37.33 12.91 -22.88
N ILE A 720 -38.59 13.31 -23.00
CA ILE A 720 -39.18 14.39 -22.21
C ILE A 720 -39.45 13.89 -20.79
N ASP A 721 -39.95 12.66 -20.65
CA ASP A 721 -40.13 12.01 -19.35
C ASP A 721 -38.80 11.84 -18.62
N VAL A 722 -37.73 11.50 -19.33
CA VAL A 722 -36.36 11.50 -18.78
C VAL A 722 -35.99 12.88 -18.26
N ALA A 723 -36.12 13.93 -19.09
CA ALA A 723 -35.74 15.29 -18.71
C ALA A 723 -36.59 15.84 -17.54
N ARG A 724 -37.85 15.41 -17.42
CA ARG A 724 -38.75 15.79 -16.32
C ARG A 724 -38.37 15.13 -14.98
N ARG A 725 -37.85 13.90 -15.01
CA ARG A 725 -37.64 13.08 -13.81
C ARG A 725 -36.19 13.06 -13.33
N VAL A 726 -35.24 13.40 -14.21
CA VAL A 726 -33.82 13.39 -13.92
C VAL A 726 -33.26 14.79 -14.14
N ASP A 727 -32.55 15.32 -13.15
CA ASP A 727 -31.80 16.57 -13.30
C ASP A 727 -30.59 16.34 -14.24
N LEU A 728 -30.79 16.66 -15.51
CA LEU A 728 -29.79 16.45 -16.56
C LEU A 728 -28.59 17.39 -16.42
N ARG A 729 -28.75 18.52 -15.71
CA ARG A 729 -27.64 19.45 -15.44
C ARG A 729 -26.64 18.84 -14.45
N ARG A 730 -27.13 18.13 -13.44
CA ARG A 730 -26.29 17.36 -12.50
C ARG A 730 -25.58 16.19 -13.16
N VAL A 731 -26.20 15.57 -14.18
CA VAL A 731 -25.53 14.54 -14.99
C VAL A 731 -24.41 15.17 -15.83
N GLY A 732 -24.66 16.32 -16.44
CA GLY A 732 -23.67 17.06 -17.23
C GLY A 732 -23.67 16.67 -18.71
N LYS A 733 -23.26 17.63 -19.56
CA LYS A 733 -23.33 17.49 -21.03
C LYS A 733 -22.52 16.31 -21.56
N ARG A 734 -21.27 16.16 -21.10
CA ARG A 734 -20.36 15.13 -21.61
C ARG A 734 -20.86 13.70 -21.33
N PRO A 735 -21.30 13.34 -20.10
CA PRO A 735 -21.93 12.05 -19.86
C PRO A 735 -23.14 11.75 -20.76
N LEU A 736 -24.02 12.74 -20.97
CA LEU A 736 -25.20 12.56 -21.82
C LEU A 736 -24.85 12.32 -23.29
N GLU A 737 -23.85 13.05 -23.82
CA GLU A 737 -23.32 12.81 -25.17
C GLU A 737 -22.85 11.36 -25.34
N MET A 738 -22.20 10.80 -24.31
CA MET A 738 -21.67 9.45 -24.34
C MET A 738 -22.79 8.39 -24.22
N LEU A 739 -23.83 8.65 -23.41
CA LEU A 739 -25.03 7.81 -23.34
C LEU A 739 -25.75 7.73 -24.70
N ILE A 740 -25.85 8.86 -25.42
CA ILE A 740 -26.46 8.87 -26.75
C ILE A 740 -25.61 8.06 -27.73
N ARG A 741 -24.28 8.27 -27.73
CA ARG A 741 -23.37 7.55 -28.64
C ARG A 741 -23.34 6.04 -28.39
N SER A 742 -23.50 5.62 -27.14
CA SER A 742 -23.53 4.20 -26.77
C SER A 742 -24.83 3.48 -27.14
N GLY A 743 -25.89 4.24 -27.44
CA GLY A 743 -27.21 3.70 -27.74
C GLY A 743 -28.12 3.54 -26.52
N ALA A 744 -27.77 4.13 -25.37
CA ALA A 744 -28.57 4.02 -24.15
C ALA A 744 -30.01 4.53 -24.32
N PHE A 745 -30.22 5.48 -25.23
CA PHE A 745 -31.54 6.06 -25.53
C PHE A 745 -32.25 5.41 -26.73
N ASP A 746 -31.67 4.40 -27.38
CA ASP A 746 -32.21 3.84 -28.63
C ASP A 746 -33.62 3.23 -28.48
N GLN A 747 -33.98 2.79 -27.26
CA GLN A 747 -35.35 2.32 -26.97
C GLN A 747 -36.37 3.48 -26.93
N LEU A 748 -35.95 4.69 -26.58
CA LEU A 748 -36.81 5.88 -26.52
C LEU A 748 -36.87 6.58 -27.88
N ASP A 749 -35.71 6.76 -28.53
CA ASP A 749 -35.60 7.29 -29.90
C ASP A 749 -34.35 6.70 -30.56
N SER A 750 -34.53 5.96 -31.65
CA SER A 750 -33.44 5.29 -32.37
C SER A 750 -32.57 6.25 -33.19
N ASN A 751 -33.00 7.50 -33.39
CA ASN A 751 -32.25 8.51 -34.11
C ASN A 751 -31.28 9.25 -33.18
N ARG A 752 -30.11 8.65 -32.93
CA ARG A 752 -29.07 9.22 -32.06
C ARG A 752 -28.66 10.66 -32.42
N LYS A 753 -28.67 11.03 -33.71
CA LYS A 753 -28.36 12.40 -34.16
C LYS A 753 -29.40 13.40 -33.64
N LYS A 754 -30.69 13.08 -33.79
CA LYS A 754 -31.80 13.90 -33.29
C LYS A 754 -31.72 14.07 -31.77
N VAL A 755 -31.44 13.00 -31.03
CA VAL A 755 -31.27 13.09 -29.56
C VAL A 755 -30.08 13.98 -29.19
N PHE A 756 -28.97 13.86 -29.91
CA PHE A 756 -27.76 14.67 -29.68
C PHE A 756 -28.02 16.16 -29.92
N GLU A 757 -28.71 16.51 -31.01
CA GLU A 757 -29.06 17.90 -31.34
C GLU A 757 -30.09 18.48 -30.35
N SER A 758 -30.93 17.63 -29.76
CA SER A 758 -31.96 18.05 -28.79
C SER A 758 -31.44 18.23 -27.36
N LEU A 759 -30.16 17.91 -27.10
CA LEU A 759 -29.62 17.83 -25.74
C LEU A 759 -29.72 19.15 -24.97
N ASP A 760 -29.33 20.26 -25.59
CA ASP A 760 -29.31 21.57 -24.92
C ASP A 760 -30.75 22.01 -24.55
N ALA A 761 -31.73 21.68 -25.39
CA ALA A 761 -33.14 21.93 -25.10
C ALA A 761 -33.67 21.03 -23.96
N LEU A 762 -33.30 19.75 -23.94
CA LEU A 762 -33.67 18.82 -22.87
C LEU A 762 -33.05 19.20 -21.52
N VAL A 763 -31.80 19.62 -21.50
CA VAL A 763 -31.13 20.12 -20.28
C VAL A 763 -31.80 21.42 -19.79
N GLY A 764 -32.15 22.31 -20.71
CA GLY A 764 -32.91 23.53 -20.40
C GLY A 764 -34.28 23.22 -19.79
N TYR A 765 -35.03 22.28 -20.39
CA TYR A 765 -36.34 21.83 -19.89
C TYR A 765 -36.25 21.15 -18.52
N SER A 766 -35.25 20.31 -18.30
CA SER A 766 -35.00 19.64 -17.02
C SER A 766 -34.69 20.59 -15.87
N SER A 767 -34.14 21.77 -16.20
CA SER A 767 -33.74 22.79 -15.22
C SER A 767 -34.84 23.82 -14.91
N ALA A 768 -35.96 23.76 -15.64
CA ALA A 768 -37.10 24.66 -15.51
C ALA A 768 -38.18 24.01 -14.63
#